data_AF-A0AA39SNF3-F1
#
_entry.id   AF-A0AA39SNF3-F1
#
_cell.length_a   1.000
_cell.length_b   1.000
_cell.length_c   1.000
_cell.angle_alpha   90.00
_cell.angle_beta   90.00
_cell.angle_gamma   90.00
#
_symmetry.space_group_name_H-M   'P 1'
#
loop_
_entity.id
_entity.type
_entity.pdbx_description
1 polymer ?
#
loop_
_entity_poly.entity_id
_entity_poly.type
_entity_poly.pdbx_seq_one_letter_code
_entity_poly.pdbx_strand_id
1 'polypeptide(L)'
;MSLGYAEKLSFIEDVGNVGMTEFFDPPKVLLEKIEQLAKLIEKSKHLVVFTGAGISTSCGIPDFRGPKGIWTLQREGKPLPEASLPFHRAMPGMTHMALVGLEKAGILKFVISQNVDGLHLRSGIPREKLSELHGNSFMEVCPSCGIEYFRDFEVETIGLKETSRRCSDAKCGAKLKDTVLDWEDALPPKEMNPAEKHCRMADVVLCLGTSLQITPACNLPLKSLRGGGKIVIVNLQKTPKDKKASLVIHGFVDKVIAGVMDSLNLRIPPYIRIDLFQIIVTQSLSADKKFVNWTLRVASVHGPNAAVPFIKSVEVSFSETQKYKTASLDKQPFQLKRRTITNEAFDIMLKLNFSDGCGCPGTQINIPFDFKISTKCLNLDKDVIFQKLKDTAAQDPRCGQNAVVEKQVISSPKSEVTVHAIVTNIKTFESHFQSNGDLKWPKDTVNGTETSRKRSNSRKPLTIHPSNNTTVNARIALPPTINVNSTNNMNNNNNPPPPEDGGLREQDQYMPIANVIRIMRRTLPPHAKISDDAKETVQECVSEYISFVTGEANDRCHKEQRKTITAEDVIWAMNKLGFDNYVEPLSIYLRRYRNSENQRSSTPKDPNARHSGVGVGGGGGVGVMDYATIGMGGGGGPIGPPNYNMGHQPNFYDPMMNVYNYRNSNFDSGGGSSSQANLPGFDPFAQFK
;
A
#
# COMPACT_ATOMS: atom_id res chain seq x y z
N MET A 1 1.34 14.87 8.23
CA MET A 1 2.18 14.30 9.32
C MET A 1 1.57 12.97 9.71
N SER A 2 2.33 11.94 10.07
CA SER A 2 1.71 10.68 10.56
C SER A 2 0.79 10.92 11.77
N LEU A 3 1.00 12.03 12.49
CA LEU A 3 0.08 12.61 13.47
C LEU A 3 -1.28 13.00 12.89
N GLY A 4 -1.31 13.88 11.87
CA GLY A 4 -2.55 14.25 11.20
C GLY A 4 -3.22 13.10 10.44
N TYR A 5 -2.51 11.99 10.18
CA TYR A 5 -3.10 10.73 9.76
C TYR A 5 -3.72 10.00 10.95
N ALA A 6 -2.95 9.77 12.01
CA ALA A 6 -3.39 9.05 13.20
C ALA A 6 -4.57 9.71 13.92
N GLU A 7 -4.62 11.04 13.96
CA GLU A 7 -5.72 11.82 14.54
C GLU A 7 -7.03 11.69 13.76
N LYS A 8 -6.96 11.35 12.47
CA LYS A 8 -8.14 11.20 11.61
C LYS A 8 -8.68 9.76 11.57
N LEU A 9 -7.93 8.79 12.10
CA LEU A 9 -8.35 7.38 12.14
C LEU A 9 -9.45 7.19 13.17
N SER A 10 -10.29 6.19 12.95
CA SER A 10 -11.21 5.74 13.99
C SER A 10 -10.45 5.24 15.21
N PHE A 11 -11.04 5.36 16.39
CA PHE A 11 -10.43 4.85 17.61
C PHE A 11 -10.44 3.32 17.60
N ILE A 12 -9.32 2.71 18.01
CA ILE A 12 -9.22 1.28 18.27
C ILE A 12 -8.35 1.06 19.51
N GLU A 13 -8.71 0.07 20.33
CA GLU A 13 -7.95 -0.27 21.55
C GLU A 13 -6.68 -1.06 21.21
N ASP A 14 -6.80 -2.07 20.33
CA ASP A 14 -5.68 -2.91 19.92
C ASP A 14 -4.93 -2.34 18.70
N VAL A 15 -3.90 -1.55 18.99
CA VAL A 15 -2.91 -1.09 18.01
C VAL A 15 -1.67 -1.99 17.95
N GLY A 16 -1.73 -3.18 18.57
CA GLY A 16 -0.63 -4.15 18.69
C GLY A 16 0.36 -3.84 19.81
N ASN A 17 1.52 -4.50 19.74
CA ASN A 17 2.63 -4.29 20.67
C ASN A 17 3.37 -3.00 20.32
N VAL A 18 3.42 -2.06 21.27
CA VAL A 18 4.05 -0.74 21.13
C VAL A 18 5.23 -0.61 22.09
N GLY A 19 6.14 0.34 21.83
CA GLY A 19 7.25 0.64 22.72
C GLY A 19 8.24 -0.52 22.92
N MET A 20 8.29 -1.47 21.99
CA MET A 20 9.18 -2.63 22.09
C MET A 20 10.65 -2.18 22.14
N THR A 21 11.46 -2.91 22.90
CA THR A 21 12.90 -2.68 23.01
C THR A 21 13.58 -2.75 21.64
N GLU A 22 14.47 -1.78 21.39
CA GLU A 22 15.34 -1.75 20.21
C GLU A 22 16.63 -2.55 20.48
N PHE A 23 17.08 -3.26 19.45
CA PHE A 23 18.30 -4.04 19.45
C PHE A 23 19.26 -3.46 18.41
N PHE A 24 20.56 -3.60 18.67
CA PHE A 24 21.62 -3.11 17.79
C PHE A 24 22.70 -4.19 17.68
N ASP A 25 22.89 -4.73 16.48
CA ASP A 25 23.99 -5.64 16.19
C ASP A 25 25.33 -4.89 16.38
N PRO A 26 26.32 -5.50 17.07
CA PRO A 26 27.64 -4.91 17.22
C PRO A 26 28.28 -4.61 15.85
N PRO A 27 29.14 -3.58 15.71
CA PRO A 27 29.65 -3.14 14.41
C PRO A 27 30.22 -4.24 13.50
N LYS A 28 30.99 -5.18 14.05
CA LYS A 28 31.55 -6.32 13.32
C LYS A 28 30.45 -7.25 12.78
N VAL A 29 29.51 -7.63 13.65
CA VAL A 29 28.38 -8.52 13.30
C VAL A 29 27.48 -7.83 12.28
N LEU A 30 27.23 -6.54 12.45
CA LEU A 30 26.44 -5.75 11.50
C LEU A 30 27.07 -5.75 10.10
N LEU A 31 28.40 -5.57 10.02
CA LEU A 31 29.12 -5.62 8.75
C LEU A 31 29.02 -7.01 8.09
N GLU A 32 29.27 -8.08 8.85
CA GLU A 32 29.14 -9.46 8.36
C GLU A 32 27.73 -9.74 7.82
N LYS A 33 26.69 -9.27 8.52
CA LYS A 33 25.29 -9.42 8.07
C LYS A 33 24.97 -8.57 6.84
N ILE A 34 25.54 -7.37 6.71
CA ILE A 34 25.42 -6.53 5.51
C ILE A 34 26.03 -7.25 4.30
N GLU A 35 27.22 -7.83 4.45
CA GLU A 35 27.86 -8.60 3.37
C GLU A 35 27.04 -9.84 2.99
N GLN A 36 26.46 -10.54 3.98
CA GLN A 36 25.55 -11.66 3.72
C GLN A 36 24.30 -11.22 2.97
N LEU A 37 23.69 -10.10 3.36
CA LEU A 37 22.54 -9.52 2.66
C LEU A 37 22.90 -9.10 1.23
N ALA A 38 24.05 -8.45 1.01
CA ALA A 38 24.51 -8.08 -0.32
C ALA A 38 24.65 -9.33 -1.22
N LYS A 39 25.25 -10.42 -0.72
CA LYS A 39 25.35 -11.69 -1.46
C LYS A 39 23.99 -12.33 -1.77
N LEU A 40 23.01 -12.20 -0.87
CA LEU A 40 21.65 -12.68 -1.11
C LEU A 40 20.96 -11.86 -2.21
N ILE A 41 21.11 -10.54 -2.18
CA ILE A 41 20.56 -9.63 -3.18
C ILE A 41 21.22 -9.86 -4.55
N GLU A 42 22.55 -9.95 -4.59
CA GLU A 42 23.31 -10.19 -5.83
C GLU A 42 22.89 -11.49 -6.54
N LYS A 43 22.62 -12.55 -5.77
CA LYS A 43 22.20 -13.86 -6.30
C LYS A 43 20.70 -13.96 -6.61
N SER A 44 19.90 -13.02 -6.11
CA SER A 44 18.44 -13.03 -6.27
C SER A 44 18.07 -12.70 -7.71
N LYS A 45 17.23 -13.55 -8.30
CA LYS A 45 16.60 -13.32 -9.60
C LYS A 45 15.32 -12.51 -9.47
N HIS A 46 14.66 -12.58 -8.32
CA HIS A 46 13.38 -11.91 -8.08
C HIS A 46 13.31 -11.31 -6.67
N LEU A 47 14.06 -10.23 -6.46
CA LEU A 47 14.04 -9.48 -5.21
C LEU A 47 12.73 -8.71 -5.04
N VAL A 48 12.05 -8.92 -3.92
CA VAL A 48 10.90 -8.13 -3.45
C VAL A 48 11.27 -7.43 -2.15
N VAL A 49 10.92 -6.16 -2.03
CA VAL A 49 11.13 -5.39 -0.79
C VAL A 49 9.80 -5.09 -0.14
N PHE A 50 9.70 -5.33 1.16
CA PHE A 50 8.52 -5.05 1.98
C PHE A 50 8.84 -3.97 3.01
N THR A 51 8.20 -2.80 2.96
CA THR A 51 8.58 -1.64 3.79
C THR A 51 7.50 -1.22 4.77
N GLY A 52 7.93 -0.78 5.96
CA GLY A 52 7.09 -0.11 6.95
C GLY A 52 7.64 1.26 7.38
N ALA A 53 7.01 1.86 8.39
CA ALA A 53 7.24 3.25 8.77
C ALA A 53 8.69 3.55 9.21
N GLY A 54 9.43 2.53 9.63
CA GLY A 54 10.83 2.64 10.05
C GLY A 54 11.74 3.24 8.98
N ILE A 55 11.46 3.04 7.68
CA ILE A 55 12.26 3.62 6.59
C ILE A 55 12.08 5.14 6.42
N SER A 56 11.03 5.71 7.03
CA SER A 56 10.69 7.13 6.94
C SER A 56 11.06 7.91 8.20
N THR A 57 11.55 7.24 9.25
CA THR A 57 11.99 7.88 10.51
C THR A 57 13.12 8.90 10.30
N SER A 58 14.13 8.56 9.49
CA SER A 58 15.21 9.48 9.10
C SER A 58 14.76 10.62 8.18
N CYS A 59 13.53 10.56 7.66
CA CYS A 59 12.91 11.61 6.85
C CYS A 59 12.12 12.62 7.71
N GLY A 60 12.14 12.48 9.04
CA GLY A 60 11.38 13.31 9.98
C GLY A 60 9.93 12.85 10.17
N ILE A 61 9.55 11.67 9.67
CA ILE A 61 8.22 11.09 9.86
C ILE A 61 8.30 10.06 10.99
N PRO A 62 7.62 10.26 12.14
CA PRO A 62 7.66 9.29 13.22
C PRO A 62 6.99 7.99 12.80
N ASP A 63 7.51 6.88 13.33
CA ASP A 63 6.87 5.58 13.19
C ASP A 63 5.63 5.44 14.09
N PHE A 64 5.03 4.26 14.07
CA PHE A 64 3.83 3.95 14.84
C PHE A 64 4.11 3.30 16.20
N ARG A 65 5.07 2.38 16.27
CA ARG A 65 5.24 1.43 17.41
C ARG A 65 6.64 1.44 18.04
N GLY A 66 7.54 2.26 17.52
CA GLY A 66 8.87 2.49 18.09
C GLY A 66 8.77 3.05 19.52
N PRO A 67 9.89 3.18 20.24
CA PRO A 67 9.91 3.79 21.59
C PRO A 67 9.31 5.21 21.63
N LYS A 68 9.33 5.93 20.50
CA LYS A 68 8.71 7.25 20.32
C LYS A 68 7.63 7.25 19.23
N GLY A 69 7.10 6.07 18.90
CA GLY A 69 6.05 5.90 17.91
C GLY A 69 4.74 6.51 18.37
N ILE A 70 3.88 6.87 17.41
CA ILE A 70 2.60 7.54 17.68
C ILE A 70 1.74 6.74 18.66
N TRP A 71 1.56 5.45 18.41
CA TRP A 71 0.74 4.57 19.24
C TRP A 71 1.36 4.32 20.62
N THR A 72 2.70 4.31 20.69
CA THR A 72 3.44 4.22 21.97
C THR A 72 3.15 5.44 22.82
N LEU A 73 3.30 6.64 22.27
CA LEU A 73 3.11 7.89 23.01
C LEU A 73 1.65 8.10 23.42
N GLN A 74 0.69 7.77 22.55
CA GLN A 74 -0.73 7.81 22.90
C GLN A 74 -1.07 6.86 24.04
N ARG A 75 -0.58 5.61 24.00
CA ARG A 75 -0.80 4.62 25.07
C ARG A 75 -0.17 5.05 26.40
N GLU A 76 0.95 5.76 26.36
CA GLU A 76 1.60 6.33 27.53
C GLU A 76 0.95 7.63 28.04
N GLY A 77 -0.07 8.16 27.34
CA GLY A 77 -0.68 9.45 27.66
C GLY A 77 0.28 10.63 27.47
N LYS A 78 1.35 10.46 26.69
CA LYS A 78 2.34 11.50 26.42
C LYS A 78 1.88 12.38 25.26
N PRO A 79 2.25 13.67 25.26
CA PRO A 79 2.01 14.52 24.12
C PRO A 79 2.71 13.92 22.89
N LEU A 80 1.97 13.91 21.79
CA LEU A 80 2.53 13.59 20.50
C LEU A 80 3.61 14.62 20.15
N PRO A 81 4.72 14.21 19.50
CA PRO A 81 5.81 15.11 19.17
C PRO A 81 5.27 16.25 18.31
N GLU A 82 5.67 17.50 18.60
CA GLU A 82 5.32 18.59 17.70
C GLU A 82 5.88 18.31 16.31
N ALA A 83 5.00 18.47 15.33
CA ALA A 83 5.30 18.17 13.95
C ALA A 83 6.44 19.04 13.41
N SER A 84 7.64 18.49 13.25
CA SER A 84 8.75 19.25 12.65
C SER A 84 8.59 19.43 11.13
N LEU A 85 7.88 18.52 10.43
CA LEU A 85 7.81 18.55 8.96
C LEU A 85 6.57 17.86 8.32
N PRO A 86 5.59 18.59 7.76
CA PRO A 86 4.41 17.99 7.09
C PRO A 86 4.80 17.08 5.91
N PHE A 87 3.94 16.10 5.53
CA PHE A 87 4.33 15.05 4.56
C PHE A 87 4.72 15.65 3.22
N HIS A 88 4.04 16.70 2.76
CA HIS A 88 4.34 17.34 1.48
C HIS A 88 5.74 18.00 1.45
N ARG A 89 6.39 18.17 2.61
CA ARG A 89 7.78 18.65 2.74
C ARG A 89 8.78 17.52 3.00
N ALA A 90 8.35 16.38 3.51
CA ALA A 90 9.22 15.22 3.67
C ALA A 90 9.83 14.82 2.32
N MET A 91 11.13 14.52 2.31
CA MET A 91 11.85 14.06 1.12
C MET A 91 12.24 12.60 1.29
N PRO A 92 12.23 11.80 0.21
CA PRO A 92 12.75 10.44 0.23
C PRO A 92 14.11 10.34 0.94
N GLY A 93 14.23 9.34 1.81
CA GLY A 93 15.42 9.02 2.57
C GLY A 93 16.45 8.22 1.76
N MET A 94 17.57 7.91 2.39
CA MET A 94 18.64 7.11 1.76
C MET A 94 18.11 5.73 1.35
N THR A 95 17.35 5.07 2.22
CA THR A 95 16.70 3.79 1.88
C THR A 95 15.80 3.90 0.66
N HIS A 96 14.92 4.91 0.59
CA HIS A 96 14.04 5.11 -0.57
C HIS A 96 14.82 5.25 -1.87
N MET A 97 15.88 6.05 -1.86
CA MET A 97 16.69 6.28 -3.06
C MET A 97 17.60 5.10 -3.40
N ALA A 98 18.04 4.32 -2.42
CA ALA A 98 18.73 3.05 -2.66
C ALA A 98 17.82 2.05 -3.38
N LEU A 99 16.54 1.98 -3.02
CA LEU A 99 15.56 1.15 -3.72
C LEU A 99 15.37 1.62 -5.18
N VAL A 100 15.37 2.92 -5.45
CA VAL A 100 15.39 3.46 -6.83
C VAL A 100 16.65 3.03 -7.56
N GLY A 101 17.81 3.04 -6.90
CA GLY A 101 19.07 2.55 -7.47
C GLY A 101 19.00 1.06 -7.85
N LEU A 102 18.47 0.22 -6.96
CA LEU A 102 18.30 -1.22 -7.20
C LEU A 102 17.26 -1.51 -8.30
N GLU A 103 16.19 -0.73 -8.38
CA GLU A 103 15.17 -0.84 -9.42
C GLU A 103 15.75 -0.51 -10.79
N LYS A 104 16.50 0.61 -10.90
CA LYS A 104 17.17 1.01 -12.14
C LYS A 104 18.25 0.03 -12.58
N ALA A 105 18.93 -0.63 -11.63
CA ALA A 105 19.87 -1.70 -11.90
C ALA A 105 19.17 -3.02 -12.32
N GLY A 106 17.84 -3.07 -12.30
CA GLY A 106 17.05 -4.26 -12.64
C GLY A 106 17.08 -5.35 -11.57
N ILE A 107 17.62 -5.08 -10.38
CA ILE A 107 17.72 -6.04 -9.28
C ILE A 107 16.39 -6.13 -8.53
N LEU A 108 15.84 -4.97 -8.11
CA LEU A 108 14.57 -4.89 -7.42
C LEU A 108 13.40 -5.08 -8.40
N LYS A 109 12.57 -6.11 -8.17
CA LYS A 109 11.44 -6.42 -9.05
C LYS A 109 10.13 -5.79 -8.59
N PHE A 110 9.95 -5.63 -7.29
CA PHE A 110 8.70 -5.10 -6.74
C PHE A 110 8.87 -4.56 -5.31
N VAL A 111 8.14 -3.50 -5.00
CA VAL A 111 8.05 -2.91 -3.66
C VAL A 111 6.63 -3.08 -3.13
N ILE A 112 6.52 -3.57 -1.90
CA ILE A 112 5.27 -3.66 -1.16
C ILE A 112 5.42 -2.75 0.05
N SER A 113 4.53 -1.78 0.20
CA SER A 113 4.63 -0.77 1.25
C SER A 113 3.38 -0.76 2.12
N GLN A 114 3.60 -0.66 3.44
CA GLN A 114 2.57 -0.35 4.44
C GLN A 114 2.47 1.16 4.71
N ASN A 115 3.35 1.97 4.12
CA ASN A 115 3.44 3.39 4.39
C ASN A 115 2.44 4.17 3.56
N VAL A 116 1.80 5.15 4.19
CA VAL A 116 0.86 6.10 3.56
C VAL A 116 1.51 7.44 3.21
N ASP A 117 2.83 7.57 3.40
CA ASP A 117 3.57 8.84 3.26
C ASP A 117 3.85 9.25 1.81
N GLY A 118 3.62 8.34 0.85
CA GLY A 118 3.82 8.55 -0.59
C GLY A 118 5.27 8.72 -1.02
N LEU A 119 6.26 8.46 -0.15
CA LEU A 119 7.67 8.71 -0.47
C LEU A 119 8.24 7.75 -1.53
N HIS A 120 7.67 6.56 -1.72
CA HIS A 120 8.06 5.64 -2.80
C HIS A 120 7.69 6.16 -4.19
N LEU A 121 6.46 6.61 -4.39
CA LEU A 121 6.08 7.23 -5.66
C LEU A 121 6.87 8.52 -5.91
N ARG A 122 7.05 9.33 -4.87
CA ARG A 122 7.81 10.60 -4.98
C ARG A 122 9.30 10.36 -5.23
N SER A 123 9.89 9.28 -4.75
CA SER A 123 11.29 8.93 -5.04
C SER A 123 11.50 8.52 -6.50
N GLY A 124 10.43 8.13 -7.19
CA GLY A 124 10.44 7.70 -8.58
C GLY A 124 10.42 6.18 -8.76
N ILE A 125 10.01 5.41 -7.74
CA ILE A 125 9.64 4.00 -7.96
C ILE A 125 8.45 3.96 -8.93
N PRO A 126 8.51 3.19 -10.02
CA PRO A 126 7.40 3.10 -10.97
C PRO A 126 6.13 2.57 -10.30
N ARG A 127 4.97 3.18 -10.60
CA ARG A 127 3.68 2.83 -9.98
C ARG A 127 3.30 1.37 -10.21
N GLU A 128 3.66 0.81 -11.37
CA GLU A 128 3.44 -0.58 -11.74
C GLU A 128 4.33 -1.59 -11.01
N LYS A 129 5.38 -1.11 -10.31
CA LYS A 129 6.28 -1.92 -9.47
C LYS A 129 6.06 -1.70 -7.97
N LEU A 130 4.98 -1.03 -7.59
CA LEU A 130 4.67 -0.66 -6.21
C LEU A 130 3.25 -1.11 -5.84
N SER A 131 3.14 -1.71 -4.65
CA SER A 131 1.86 -1.90 -3.97
C SER A 131 1.78 -1.11 -2.67
N GLU A 132 0.85 -0.16 -2.59
CA GLU A 132 0.61 0.69 -1.41
C GLU A 132 -0.58 0.15 -0.60
N LEU A 133 -0.32 -0.86 0.24
CA LEU A 133 -1.36 -1.68 0.85
C LEU A 133 -2.34 -0.88 1.72
N HIS A 134 -1.87 0.17 2.38
CA HIS A 134 -2.69 0.99 3.29
C HIS A 134 -3.13 2.32 2.66
N GLY A 135 -2.93 2.46 1.33
CA GLY A 135 -3.20 3.69 0.60
C GLY A 135 -2.05 4.70 0.63
N ASN A 136 -2.32 5.89 0.11
CA ASN A 136 -1.35 6.96 0.00
C ASN A 136 -2.01 8.32 0.27
N SER A 137 -1.42 9.09 1.18
CA SER A 137 -1.94 10.39 1.65
C SER A 137 -1.99 11.46 0.57
N PHE A 138 -1.40 11.23 -0.60
CA PHE A 138 -1.38 12.13 -1.76
C PHE A 138 -2.26 11.62 -2.91
N MET A 139 -2.91 10.46 -2.73
CA MET A 139 -3.66 9.78 -3.78
C MET A 139 -5.14 9.84 -3.51
N GLU A 140 -5.89 10.24 -4.53
CA GLU A 140 -7.34 10.09 -4.59
C GLU A 140 -7.74 9.31 -5.84
N VAL A 141 -8.87 8.60 -5.79
CA VAL A 141 -9.35 7.72 -6.85
C VAL A 141 -10.80 8.04 -7.19
N CYS A 142 -11.13 7.98 -8.49
CA CYS A 142 -12.51 8.06 -8.92
C CYS A 142 -13.20 6.70 -8.70
N PRO A 143 -14.24 6.60 -7.85
CA PRO A 143 -14.93 5.34 -7.61
C PRO A 143 -15.73 4.85 -8.82
N SER A 144 -16.03 5.74 -9.79
CA SER A 144 -16.81 5.40 -10.98
C SER A 144 -15.95 4.87 -12.14
N CYS A 145 -14.79 5.48 -12.41
CA CYS A 145 -13.94 5.10 -13.55
C CYS A 145 -12.58 4.52 -13.16
N GLY A 146 -12.22 4.52 -11.87
CA GLY A 146 -10.98 3.94 -11.36
C GLY A 146 -9.71 4.76 -11.63
N ILE A 147 -9.81 5.94 -12.24
CA ILE A 147 -8.67 6.85 -12.47
C ILE A 147 -8.10 7.30 -11.13
N GLU A 148 -6.79 7.14 -10.98
CA GLU A 148 -5.99 7.63 -9.85
C GLU A 148 -5.46 9.04 -10.12
N TYR A 149 -5.47 9.87 -9.09
CA TYR A 149 -4.97 11.24 -9.11
C TYR A 149 -3.94 11.42 -8.01
N PHE A 150 -2.68 11.47 -8.40
CA PHE A 150 -1.58 11.77 -7.50
C PHE A 150 -1.39 13.29 -7.37
N ARG A 151 -1.38 13.80 -6.13
CA ARG A 151 -1.32 15.23 -5.81
C ARG A 151 0.04 15.62 -5.23
N ASP A 152 0.38 16.89 -5.35
CA ASP A 152 1.55 17.50 -4.68
C ASP A 152 1.24 17.98 -3.24
N PHE A 153 0.00 17.76 -2.77
CA PHE A 153 -0.49 18.07 -1.43
C PHE A 153 -1.15 16.85 -0.77
N GLU A 154 -1.20 16.87 0.56
CA GLU A 154 -1.91 15.86 1.37
C GLU A 154 -3.43 15.98 1.14
N VAL A 155 -4.09 14.86 0.83
CA VAL A 155 -5.54 14.76 0.71
C VAL A 155 -6.20 14.96 2.07
N GLU A 156 -7.30 15.71 2.09
CA GLU A 156 -7.93 16.20 3.32
C GLU A 156 -8.61 15.10 4.14
N THR A 157 -9.11 14.04 3.50
CA THR A 157 -9.84 12.94 4.11
C THR A 157 -8.99 11.67 4.26
N ILE A 158 -9.45 10.75 5.12
CA ILE A 158 -8.99 9.36 5.19
C ILE A 158 -10.21 8.44 5.41
N GLY A 159 -10.04 7.13 5.22
CA GLY A 159 -11.09 6.13 5.40
C GLY A 159 -12.01 6.03 4.18
N LEU A 160 -11.42 6.17 2.97
CA LEU A 160 -12.12 6.03 1.70
C LEU A 160 -13.31 6.99 1.53
N LYS A 161 -13.18 8.19 2.11
CA LYS A 161 -14.21 9.24 2.14
C LYS A 161 -14.14 10.11 0.90
N GLU A 162 -15.26 10.75 0.57
CA GLU A 162 -15.31 11.71 -0.52
C GLU A 162 -14.46 12.95 -0.21
N THR A 163 -13.64 13.33 -1.18
CA THR A 163 -12.89 14.58 -1.18
C THR A 163 -13.75 15.72 -1.76
N SER A 164 -13.26 16.94 -1.64
CA SER A 164 -13.87 18.12 -2.26
C SER A 164 -13.78 18.16 -3.79
N ARG A 165 -13.04 17.23 -4.41
CA ARG A 165 -12.68 17.25 -5.84
C ARG A 165 -13.50 16.25 -6.66
N ARG A 166 -13.53 16.48 -7.98
CA ARG A 166 -14.24 15.65 -8.96
C ARG A 166 -13.29 15.14 -10.03
N CYS A 167 -13.65 13.98 -10.59
CA CYS A 167 -12.97 13.38 -11.72
C CYS A 167 -12.89 14.36 -12.89
N SER A 168 -11.70 14.57 -13.43
CA SER A 168 -11.47 15.46 -14.57
C SER A 168 -11.84 14.81 -15.90
N ASP A 169 -12.17 13.51 -15.92
CA ASP A 169 -12.73 12.86 -17.10
C ASP A 169 -14.10 13.47 -17.43
N ALA A 170 -14.20 14.05 -18.62
CA ALA A 170 -15.39 14.74 -19.11
C ALA A 170 -16.63 13.85 -19.18
N LYS A 171 -16.46 12.52 -19.28
CA LYS A 171 -17.56 11.54 -19.30
C LYS A 171 -17.95 11.04 -17.90
N CYS A 172 -17.21 11.41 -16.86
CA CYS A 172 -17.43 10.91 -15.50
C CYS A 172 -17.88 12.00 -14.52
N GLY A 173 -17.01 12.96 -14.17
CA GLY A 173 -17.34 14.03 -13.22
C GLY A 173 -17.73 13.61 -11.79
N ALA A 174 -17.60 12.32 -11.43
CA ALA A 174 -17.90 11.80 -10.09
C ALA A 174 -16.98 12.40 -9.03
N LYS A 175 -17.43 12.45 -7.77
CA LYS A 175 -16.58 12.87 -6.66
C LYS A 175 -15.45 11.86 -6.42
N LEU A 176 -14.25 12.37 -6.16
CA LEU A 176 -13.08 11.55 -5.87
C LEU A 176 -13.09 11.12 -4.41
N LYS A 177 -12.49 9.96 -4.11
CA LYS A 177 -12.28 9.46 -2.75
C LYS A 177 -10.80 9.38 -2.41
N ASP A 178 -10.44 9.56 -1.14
CA ASP A 178 -9.09 9.21 -0.70
C ASP A 178 -8.84 7.70 -0.79
N THR A 179 -7.58 7.29 -0.69
CA THR A 179 -7.16 5.88 -0.76
C THR A 179 -6.70 5.32 0.58
N VAL A 180 -6.64 6.14 1.62
CA VAL A 180 -6.06 5.76 2.91
C VAL A 180 -7.09 4.97 3.70
N LEU A 181 -6.69 3.79 4.16
CA LEU A 181 -7.57 2.89 4.90
C LEU A 181 -7.77 3.36 6.34
N ASP A 182 -9.00 3.22 6.84
CA ASP A 182 -9.30 3.15 8.27
C ASP A 182 -9.13 1.70 8.77
N TRP A 183 -9.26 1.47 10.08
CA TRP A 183 -8.96 0.16 10.70
C TRP A 183 -9.79 -1.01 10.17
N GLU A 184 -11.07 -0.78 9.89
CA GLU A 184 -12.01 -1.82 9.44
C GLU A 184 -12.05 -1.99 7.91
N ASP A 185 -11.34 -1.13 7.17
CA ASP A 185 -11.32 -1.19 5.72
C ASP A 185 -10.49 -2.39 5.24
N ALA A 186 -11.04 -3.12 4.27
CA ALA A 186 -10.32 -4.21 3.63
C ALA A 186 -9.13 -3.71 2.80
N LEU A 187 -8.02 -4.45 2.80
CA LEU A 187 -6.90 -4.15 1.90
C LEU A 187 -7.38 -4.17 0.43
N PRO A 188 -7.01 -3.17 -0.39
CA PRO A 188 -7.49 -3.07 -1.76
C PRO A 188 -6.96 -4.22 -2.62
N PRO A 189 -7.83 -5.00 -3.29
CA PRO A 189 -7.41 -6.13 -4.14
C PRO A 189 -6.42 -5.72 -5.25
N LYS A 190 -6.54 -4.48 -5.75
CA LYS A 190 -5.63 -3.90 -6.75
C LYS A 190 -4.18 -3.84 -6.27
N GLU A 191 -3.95 -3.64 -4.98
CA GLU A 191 -2.61 -3.66 -4.37
C GLU A 191 -2.26 -5.04 -3.84
N MET A 192 -3.23 -5.76 -3.26
CA MET A 192 -2.98 -7.04 -2.61
C MET A 192 -2.62 -8.15 -3.61
N ASN A 193 -3.31 -8.23 -4.75
CA ASN A 193 -3.09 -9.25 -5.77
C ASN A 193 -1.67 -9.22 -6.36
N PRO A 194 -1.15 -8.07 -6.85
CA PRO A 194 0.23 -8.01 -7.32
C PRO A 194 1.23 -8.22 -6.18
N ALA A 195 1.00 -7.69 -4.97
CA ALA A 195 1.87 -7.93 -3.81
C ALA A 195 2.03 -9.43 -3.51
N GLU A 196 0.91 -10.16 -3.45
CA GLU A 196 0.92 -11.61 -3.26
C GLU A 196 1.61 -12.35 -4.41
N LYS A 197 1.30 -12.01 -5.66
CA LYS A 197 1.93 -12.60 -6.84
C LYS A 197 3.45 -12.46 -6.77
N HIS A 198 3.95 -11.25 -6.51
CA HIS A 198 5.38 -10.98 -6.44
C HIS A 198 6.05 -11.69 -5.26
N CYS A 199 5.40 -11.75 -4.08
CA CYS A 199 5.92 -12.52 -2.96
C CYS A 199 6.03 -14.03 -3.26
N ARG A 200 5.06 -14.63 -3.96
CA ARG A 200 5.11 -16.05 -4.35
C ARG A 200 6.25 -16.35 -5.34
N MET A 201 6.60 -15.38 -6.19
CA MET A 201 7.69 -15.50 -7.17
C MET A 201 9.07 -15.22 -6.57
N ALA A 202 9.13 -14.57 -5.41
CA ALA A 202 10.37 -14.06 -4.86
C ALA A 202 11.28 -15.17 -4.34
N ASP A 203 12.55 -15.12 -4.73
CA ASP A 203 13.61 -15.92 -4.10
C ASP A 203 14.24 -15.19 -2.90
N VAL A 204 14.09 -13.88 -2.81
CA VAL A 204 14.39 -13.06 -1.61
C VAL A 204 13.28 -12.03 -1.37
N VAL A 205 12.72 -12.02 -0.17
CA VAL A 205 11.89 -10.92 0.35
C VAL A 205 12.64 -10.19 1.45
N LEU A 206 12.97 -8.92 1.22
CA LEU A 206 13.66 -8.05 2.16
C LEU A 206 12.68 -7.13 2.88
N CYS A 207 12.45 -7.37 4.17
CA CYS A 207 11.60 -6.55 5.02
C CYS A 207 12.42 -5.42 5.66
N LEU A 208 12.03 -4.17 5.47
CA LEU A 208 12.73 -2.98 5.96
C LEU A 208 11.82 -2.14 6.86
N GLY A 209 12.22 -1.93 8.11
CA GLY A 209 11.58 -0.95 9.00
C GLY A 209 10.10 -1.23 9.27
N THR A 210 9.70 -2.50 9.35
CA THR A 210 8.34 -2.92 9.71
C THR A 210 8.39 -3.86 10.92
N SER A 211 7.43 -3.70 11.83
CA SER A 211 7.28 -4.61 12.96
C SER A 211 6.57 -5.92 12.58
N LEU A 212 6.02 -6.03 11.35
CA LEU A 212 5.30 -7.20 10.84
C LEU A 212 4.18 -7.69 11.78
N GLN A 213 3.40 -6.75 12.34
CA GLN A 213 2.28 -7.05 13.25
C GLN A 213 0.91 -7.01 12.57
N ILE A 214 0.71 -6.12 11.58
CA ILE A 214 -0.63 -5.88 11.00
C ILE A 214 -0.99 -6.94 9.95
N THR A 215 -2.02 -7.73 10.26
CA THR A 215 -2.62 -8.72 9.36
C THR A 215 -3.60 -8.04 8.39
N PRO A 216 -3.73 -8.51 7.14
CA PRO A 216 -3.00 -9.63 6.52
C PRO A 216 -1.64 -9.24 5.91
N ALA A 217 -1.30 -7.94 5.86
CA ALA A 217 -0.09 -7.44 5.21
C ALA A 217 1.20 -8.11 5.74
N CYS A 218 1.32 -8.33 7.05
CA CYS A 218 2.50 -8.92 7.68
C CYS A 218 2.77 -10.38 7.27
N ASN A 219 1.80 -11.06 6.67
CA ASN A 219 1.94 -12.45 6.22
C ASN A 219 2.38 -12.55 4.75
N LEU A 220 2.37 -11.45 3.98
CA LEU A 220 2.82 -11.44 2.59
C LEU A 220 4.26 -11.95 2.41
N PRO A 221 5.27 -11.52 3.19
CA PRO A 221 6.61 -12.04 3.07
C PRO A 221 6.70 -13.56 3.22
N LEU A 222 5.83 -14.17 4.02
CA LEU A 222 5.81 -15.62 4.27
C LEU A 222 5.43 -16.42 3.02
N LYS A 223 4.76 -15.81 2.05
CA LYS A 223 4.33 -16.50 0.82
C LYS A 223 5.50 -16.92 -0.07
N SER A 224 6.68 -16.30 0.07
CA SER A 224 7.89 -16.70 -0.68
C SER A 224 8.45 -18.05 -0.21
N LEU A 225 8.25 -18.41 1.06
CA LEU A 225 8.81 -19.64 1.64
C LEU A 225 8.30 -20.90 0.95
N ARG A 226 7.04 -20.89 0.45
CA ARG A 226 6.46 -22.03 -0.28
C ARG A 226 7.23 -22.36 -1.56
N GLY A 227 7.86 -21.36 -2.19
CA GLY A 227 8.71 -21.53 -3.38
C GLY A 227 10.20 -21.74 -3.05
N GLY A 228 10.56 -21.94 -1.78
CA GLY A 228 11.96 -22.00 -1.34
C GLY A 228 12.66 -20.64 -1.25
N GLY A 229 11.90 -19.54 -1.34
CA GLY A 229 12.42 -18.19 -1.17
C GLY A 229 12.90 -17.93 0.26
N LYS A 230 13.74 -16.91 0.42
CA LYS A 230 14.29 -16.49 1.71
C LYS A 230 13.65 -15.19 2.17
N ILE A 231 13.53 -15.03 3.48
CA ILE A 231 13.10 -13.78 4.09
C ILE A 231 14.27 -13.18 4.84
N VAL A 232 14.57 -11.91 4.60
CA VAL A 232 15.51 -11.13 5.38
C VAL A 232 14.76 -10.01 6.08
N ILE A 233 15.03 -9.79 7.37
CA ILE A 233 14.38 -8.74 8.17
C ILE A 233 15.43 -7.77 8.66
N VAL A 234 15.26 -6.48 8.34
CA VAL A 234 16.07 -5.38 8.89
C VAL A 234 15.15 -4.49 9.71
N ASN A 235 15.27 -4.60 11.03
CA ASN A 235 14.44 -3.85 11.97
C ASN A 235 15.15 -3.70 13.32
N LEU A 236 14.99 -2.54 13.97
CA LEU A 236 15.55 -2.32 15.31
C LEU A 236 14.83 -3.16 16.36
N GLN A 237 13.50 -3.27 16.27
CA GLN A 237 12.70 -4.07 17.18
C GLN A 237 12.56 -5.52 16.68
N LYS A 238 12.35 -6.46 17.60
CA LYS A 238 11.95 -7.84 17.23
C LYS A 238 10.64 -7.85 16.47
N THR A 239 10.47 -8.82 15.59
CA THR A 239 9.21 -9.02 14.85
C THR A 239 8.61 -10.40 15.13
N PRO A 240 7.29 -10.59 14.97
CA PRO A 240 6.66 -11.91 15.09
C PRO A 240 7.20 -12.95 14.08
N LYS A 241 7.93 -12.52 13.05
CA LYS A 241 8.40 -13.36 11.95
C LYS A 241 9.90 -13.67 11.99
N ASP A 242 10.62 -13.21 13.02
CA ASP A 242 12.07 -13.39 13.15
C ASP A 242 12.50 -14.86 13.04
N LYS A 243 11.75 -15.78 13.65
CA LYS A 243 12.04 -17.23 13.60
C LYS A 243 11.92 -17.85 12.20
N LYS A 244 11.22 -17.18 11.27
CA LYS A 244 11.05 -17.63 9.88
C LYS A 244 12.05 -16.96 8.92
N ALA A 245 12.81 -15.97 9.39
CA ALA A 245 13.77 -15.27 8.56
C ALA A 245 15.07 -16.06 8.42
N SER A 246 15.64 -16.05 7.22
CA SER A 246 16.98 -16.60 6.96
C SER A 246 18.08 -15.69 7.50
N LEU A 247 17.79 -14.40 7.67
CA LEU A 247 18.70 -13.40 8.23
C LEU A 247 17.89 -12.31 8.93
N VAL A 248 18.28 -11.96 10.16
CA VAL A 248 17.72 -10.83 10.91
C VAL A 248 18.86 -9.86 11.23
N ILE A 249 18.69 -8.59 10.85
CA ILE A 249 19.66 -7.52 11.07
C ILE A 249 19.02 -6.47 11.98
N HIS A 250 19.65 -6.24 13.12
CA HIS A 250 19.24 -5.21 14.06
C HIS A 250 20.12 -3.97 13.86
N GLY A 251 19.66 -3.05 13.01
CA GLY A 251 20.39 -1.83 12.71
C GLY A 251 19.53 -0.81 11.96
N PHE A 252 20.02 0.42 11.91
CA PHE A 252 19.37 1.47 11.12
C PHE A 252 19.33 1.08 9.64
N VAL A 253 18.13 1.07 9.06
CA VAL A 253 17.89 0.66 7.66
C VAL A 253 18.75 1.44 6.67
N ASP A 254 18.94 2.75 6.88
CA ASP A 254 19.79 3.59 6.04
C ASP A 254 21.26 3.14 6.06
N LYS A 255 21.79 2.75 7.23
CA LYS A 255 23.17 2.23 7.35
C LYS A 255 23.31 0.87 6.69
N VAL A 256 22.34 -0.01 6.88
CA VAL A 256 22.36 -1.37 6.31
C VAL A 256 22.29 -1.29 4.78
N ILE A 257 21.35 -0.54 4.23
CA ILE A 257 21.17 -0.45 2.79
C ILE A 257 22.32 0.31 2.11
N ALA A 258 22.92 1.32 2.75
CA ALA A 258 24.13 1.97 2.24
C ALA A 258 25.27 0.96 2.07
N GLY A 259 25.53 0.14 3.11
CA GLY A 259 26.57 -0.88 3.04
C GLY A 259 26.29 -1.97 2.00
N VAL A 260 25.02 -2.31 1.79
CA VAL A 260 24.61 -3.19 0.68
C VAL A 260 24.90 -2.54 -0.68
N MET A 261 24.52 -1.29 -0.88
CA MET A 261 24.76 -0.56 -2.12
C MET A 261 26.26 -0.46 -2.43
N ASP A 262 27.08 -0.16 -1.42
CA ASP A 262 28.54 -0.14 -1.54
C ASP A 262 29.10 -1.53 -1.90
N SER A 263 28.62 -2.59 -1.25
CA SER A 263 29.04 -3.98 -1.53
C SER A 263 28.67 -4.44 -2.94
N LEU A 264 27.55 -3.94 -3.47
CA LEU A 264 27.10 -4.19 -4.85
C LEU A 264 27.74 -3.24 -5.87
N ASN A 265 28.60 -2.31 -5.44
CA ASN A 265 29.18 -1.25 -6.25
C ASN A 265 28.13 -0.41 -7.01
N LEU A 266 26.99 -0.14 -6.35
CA LEU A 266 25.90 0.67 -6.87
C LEU A 266 25.85 2.02 -6.15
N ARG A 267 25.71 3.09 -6.92
CA ARG A 267 25.52 4.44 -6.36
C ARG A 267 24.07 4.64 -5.95
N ILE A 268 23.85 5.30 -4.82
CA ILE A 268 22.53 5.81 -4.44
C ILE A 268 22.27 7.09 -5.24
N PRO A 269 21.28 7.14 -6.14
CA PRO A 269 20.99 8.32 -6.93
C PRO A 269 20.52 9.49 -6.05
N PRO A 270 20.83 10.76 -6.41
CA PRO A 270 20.28 11.91 -5.71
C PRO A 270 18.77 11.98 -5.92
N TYR A 271 18.08 12.52 -4.92
CA TYR A 271 16.67 12.89 -5.05
C TYR A 271 16.58 14.33 -5.56
N ILE A 272 15.85 14.53 -6.66
CA ILE A 272 15.63 15.83 -7.28
C ILE A 272 14.12 16.07 -7.31
N ARG A 273 13.67 17.00 -6.48
CA ARG A 273 12.25 17.39 -6.40
C ARG A 273 11.95 18.38 -7.51
N ILE A 274 10.93 18.06 -8.32
CA ILE A 274 10.37 18.95 -9.32
C ILE A 274 8.92 19.23 -8.92
N ASP A 275 8.58 20.50 -8.67
CA ASP A 275 7.20 20.93 -8.45
C ASP A 275 6.65 21.57 -9.73
N LEU A 276 5.33 21.46 -9.91
CA LEU A 276 4.60 22.04 -11.03
C LEU A 276 3.71 23.19 -10.57
N PHE A 277 3.59 24.21 -11.40
CA PHE A 277 2.61 25.26 -11.23
C PHE A 277 2.23 25.84 -12.58
N GLN A 278 1.15 26.60 -12.64
CA GLN A 278 0.71 27.27 -13.85
C GLN A 278 0.58 28.78 -13.66
N ILE A 279 0.96 29.49 -14.71
CA ILE A 279 0.80 30.93 -14.86
C ILE A 279 -0.35 31.14 -15.83
N ILE A 280 -1.37 31.85 -15.38
CA ILE A 280 -2.58 32.13 -16.15
C ILE A 280 -2.65 33.63 -16.38
N VAL A 281 -2.69 34.04 -17.65
CA VAL A 281 -2.87 35.42 -18.05
C VAL A 281 -4.19 35.55 -18.80
N THR A 282 -5.20 36.14 -18.17
CA THR A 282 -6.50 36.45 -18.80
C THR A 282 -6.53 37.89 -19.25
N GLN A 283 -7.00 38.16 -20.47
CA GLN A 283 -7.12 39.50 -21.04
C GLN A 283 -8.56 39.77 -21.51
N SER A 284 -9.05 40.98 -21.28
CA SER A 284 -10.30 41.48 -21.86
C SER A 284 -10.17 42.94 -22.29
N LEU A 285 -10.59 43.22 -23.52
CA LEU A 285 -10.59 44.57 -24.08
C LEU A 285 -11.76 45.36 -23.49
N SER A 286 -11.53 46.63 -23.12
CA SER A 286 -12.60 47.52 -22.70
C SER A 286 -13.57 47.82 -23.85
N ALA A 287 -14.80 48.22 -23.52
CA ALA A 287 -15.83 48.51 -24.52
C ALA A 287 -15.40 49.62 -25.51
N ASP A 288 -14.64 50.60 -25.03
CA ASP A 288 -14.07 51.70 -25.83
C ASP A 288 -12.78 51.31 -26.58
N LYS A 289 -12.30 50.07 -26.44
CA LYS A 289 -11.07 49.53 -27.02
C LYS A 289 -9.78 50.28 -26.68
N LYS A 290 -9.82 51.20 -25.72
CA LYS A 290 -8.65 52.00 -25.29
C LYS A 290 -7.78 51.30 -24.25
N PHE A 291 -8.37 50.35 -23.52
CA PHE A 291 -7.73 49.68 -22.40
C PHE A 291 -7.85 48.17 -22.51
N VAL A 292 -6.85 47.47 -22.00
CA VAL A 292 -6.94 46.04 -21.71
C VAL A 292 -6.94 45.86 -20.21
N ASN A 293 -7.99 45.19 -19.73
CA ASN A 293 -8.01 44.63 -18.38
C ASN A 293 -7.33 43.28 -18.46
N TRP A 294 -6.34 43.04 -17.59
CA TRP A 294 -5.69 41.76 -17.53
C TRP A 294 -5.53 41.28 -16.09
N THR A 295 -5.53 39.96 -15.97
CA THR A 295 -5.33 39.24 -14.73
C THR A 295 -4.18 38.28 -14.91
N LEU A 296 -3.14 38.44 -14.09
CA LEU A 296 -2.10 37.44 -13.90
C LEU A 296 -2.46 36.61 -12.68
N ARG A 297 -2.38 35.29 -12.78
CA ARG A 297 -2.58 34.36 -11.67
C ARG A 297 -1.51 33.28 -11.67
N VAL A 298 -0.91 33.04 -10.52
CA VAL A 298 -0.08 31.85 -10.25
C VAL A 298 -0.95 30.83 -9.53
N ALA A 299 -1.10 29.63 -10.07
CA ALA A 299 -2.06 28.63 -9.61
C ALA A 299 -1.49 27.20 -9.69
N SER A 300 -2.16 26.26 -9.01
CA SER A 300 -1.83 24.83 -9.04
C SER A 300 -2.24 24.20 -10.38
N VAL A 301 -1.48 23.20 -10.83
CA VAL A 301 -1.85 22.35 -11.97
C VAL A 301 -3.01 21.39 -11.65
N HIS A 302 -3.34 21.22 -10.37
CA HIS A 302 -4.41 20.33 -9.92
C HIS A 302 -5.80 21.01 -9.88
N GLY A 303 -5.90 22.25 -10.40
CA GLY A 303 -7.15 22.97 -10.55
C GLY A 303 -7.16 24.34 -9.87
N PRO A 304 -8.20 25.17 -10.13
CA PRO A 304 -8.25 26.56 -9.67
C PRO A 304 -8.43 26.71 -8.15
N ASN A 305 -8.86 25.67 -7.45
CA ASN A 305 -9.05 25.70 -6.00
C ASN A 305 -7.95 24.94 -5.24
N ALA A 306 -7.02 24.30 -5.96
CA ALA A 306 -5.91 23.60 -5.35
C ALA A 306 -4.82 24.60 -4.92
N ALA A 307 -4.24 24.35 -3.75
CA ALA A 307 -3.15 25.15 -3.22
C ALA A 307 -1.85 24.92 -4.02
N VAL A 308 -0.95 25.90 -3.97
CA VAL A 308 0.43 25.77 -4.45
C VAL A 308 1.36 25.77 -3.23
N PRO A 309 1.59 24.61 -2.58
CA PRO A 309 2.17 24.58 -1.23
C PRO A 309 3.65 25.03 -1.18
N PHE A 310 4.39 24.88 -2.28
CA PHE A 310 5.81 25.23 -2.33
C PHE A 310 6.08 26.73 -2.57
N ILE A 311 5.06 27.53 -2.88
CA ILE A 311 5.20 28.99 -3.09
C ILE A 311 4.62 29.75 -1.89
N LYS A 312 5.48 30.55 -1.25
CA LYS A 312 5.14 31.39 -0.08
C LYS A 312 4.55 32.72 -0.50
N SER A 313 5.21 33.40 -1.44
CA SER A 313 4.74 34.67 -2.01
C SER A 313 5.25 34.87 -3.42
N VAL A 314 4.62 35.79 -4.15
CA VAL A 314 5.02 36.17 -5.51
C VAL A 314 5.18 37.68 -5.56
N GLU A 315 6.39 38.14 -5.89
CA GLU A 315 6.64 39.54 -6.22
C GLU A 315 6.53 39.71 -7.73
N VAL A 316 5.77 40.72 -8.16
CA VAL A 316 5.52 41.05 -9.56
C VAL A 316 6.12 42.40 -9.87
N SER A 317 7.14 42.44 -10.71
CA SER A 317 7.76 43.65 -11.25
C SER A 317 7.64 43.71 -12.78
N PHE A 318 7.96 44.87 -13.35
CA PHE A 318 7.79 45.17 -14.77
C PHE A 318 9.09 45.78 -15.30
N SER A 319 9.37 45.65 -16.60
CA SER A 319 10.51 46.32 -17.22
C SER A 319 10.46 47.85 -17.00
N GLU A 320 11.64 48.48 -16.93
CA GLU A 320 11.80 49.90 -16.54
C GLU A 320 11.01 50.88 -17.42
N THR A 321 10.70 50.48 -18.66
CA THR A 321 9.88 51.25 -19.60
C THR A 321 8.43 51.41 -19.13
N GLN A 322 7.91 50.53 -18.27
CA GLN A 322 6.57 50.65 -17.72
C GLN A 322 6.59 51.19 -16.28
N LYS A 323 5.95 52.35 -16.07
CA LYS A 323 5.77 52.99 -14.74
C LYS A 323 4.76 52.26 -13.84
N TYR A 324 4.69 50.93 -13.89
CA TYR A 324 3.78 50.15 -13.07
C TYR A 324 4.38 49.90 -11.69
N LYS A 325 3.56 50.09 -10.65
CA LYS A 325 3.97 49.76 -9.28
C LYS A 325 4.09 48.25 -9.12
N THR A 326 5.25 47.81 -8.63
CA THR A 326 5.51 46.45 -8.15
C THR A 326 4.42 45.99 -7.17
N ALA A 327 4.05 44.72 -7.23
CA ALA A 327 3.08 44.12 -6.33
C ALA A 327 3.72 42.95 -5.56
N SER A 328 3.40 42.83 -4.27
CA SER A 328 3.68 41.63 -3.46
C SER A 328 2.37 40.87 -3.26
N LEU A 329 2.38 39.58 -3.59
CA LEU A 329 1.24 38.68 -3.45
C LEU A 329 1.58 37.64 -2.37
N ASP A 330 1.19 37.93 -1.13
CA ASP A 330 1.57 37.12 0.05
C ASP A 330 0.50 36.12 0.48
N LYS A 331 -0.64 36.08 -0.23
CA LYS A 331 -1.76 35.17 0.05
C LYS A 331 -2.29 34.53 -1.21
N GLN A 332 -2.63 33.24 -1.13
CA GLN A 332 -3.31 32.52 -2.19
C GLN A 332 -4.81 32.91 -2.23
N PRO A 333 -5.44 33.01 -3.41
CA PRO A 333 -4.84 32.86 -4.73
C PRO A 333 -3.91 34.01 -5.09
N PHE A 334 -2.70 33.70 -5.60
CA PHE A 334 -1.74 34.71 -6.04
C PHE A 334 -2.24 35.34 -7.34
N GLN A 335 -2.89 36.50 -7.23
CA GLN A 335 -3.55 37.14 -8.36
C GLN A 335 -3.29 38.65 -8.39
N LEU A 336 -2.89 39.14 -9.57
CA LEU A 336 -2.74 40.57 -9.85
C LEU A 336 -3.69 40.96 -10.97
N LYS A 337 -4.54 41.96 -10.68
CA LYS A 337 -5.41 42.60 -11.67
C LYS A 337 -4.87 43.99 -12.00
N ARG A 338 -4.80 44.31 -13.29
CA ARG A 338 -4.37 45.62 -13.78
C ARG A 338 -5.18 46.01 -15.02
N ARG A 339 -5.19 47.31 -15.29
CA ARG A 339 -5.75 47.91 -16.49
C ARG A 339 -4.67 48.75 -17.14
N THR A 340 -4.46 48.56 -18.44
CA THR A 340 -3.35 49.21 -19.17
C THR A 340 -3.85 49.79 -20.48
N ILE A 341 -3.24 50.90 -20.91
CA ILE A 341 -3.47 51.49 -22.23
C ILE A 341 -2.64 50.65 -23.22
N THR A 342 -3.31 50.10 -24.22
CA THR A 342 -2.70 49.21 -25.22
C THR A 342 -1.86 50.02 -26.19
N ASN A 343 -0.55 49.75 -26.31
CA ASN A 343 0.24 50.09 -27.50
C ASN A 343 1.54 49.29 -27.64
N GLU A 344 2.13 48.74 -26.57
CA GLU A 344 3.44 48.06 -26.64
C GLU A 344 3.53 46.82 -25.73
N ALA A 345 4.19 45.77 -26.21
CA ALA A 345 4.49 44.58 -25.41
C ALA A 345 5.47 44.91 -24.27
N PHE A 346 5.41 44.14 -23.19
CA PHE A 346 6.26 44.35 -22.02
C PHE A 346 6.58 43.05 -21.30
N ASP A 347 7.64 43.04 -20.50
CA ASP A 347 7.98 41.88 -19.69
C ASP A 347 7.47 42.03 -18.25
N ILE A 348 6.86 40.97 -17.75
CA ILE A 348 6.52 40.80 -16.35
C ILE A 348 7.57 39.89 -15.73
N MET A 349 8.25 40.37 -14.71
CA MET A 349 9.19 39.57 -13.93
C MET A 349 8.48 39.07 -12.69
N LEU A 350 8.36 37.75 -12.56
CA LEU A 350 7.85 37.08 -11.37
C LEU A 350 9.00 36.54 -10.55
N LYS A 351 9.15 37.07 -9.34
CA LYS A 351 10.00 36.46 -8.33
C LYS A 351 9.12 35.58 -7.44
N LEU A 352 9.31 34.27 -7.55
CA LEU A 352 8.64 33.27 -6.76
C LEU A 352 9.45 33.03 -5.50
N ASN A 353 8.94 33.43 -4.34
CA ASN A 353 9.54 33.13 -3.05
C ASN A 353 9.03 31.77 -2.58
N PHE A 354 9.92 30.82 -2.34
CA PHE A 354 9.55 29.47 -1.96
C PHE A 354 9.24 29.34 -0.48
N SER A 355 8.40 28.36 -0.15
CA SER A 355 8.06 27.97 1.21
C SER A 355 9.24 27.32 1.92
N ASP A 356 9.23 27.40 3.25
CA ASP A 356 10.24 26.73 4.09
C ASP A 356 10.29 25.23 3.77
N GLY A 357 11.51 24.69 3.68
CA GLY A 357 11.77 23.31 3.26
C GLY A 357 12.22 23.17 1.81
N CYS A 358 12.12 24.20 0.98
CA CYS A 358 12.77 24.23 -0.34
C CYS A 358 14.29 24.44 -0.20
N GLY A 359 15.06 23.95 -1.17
CA GLY A 359 16.53 24.01 -1.18
C GLY A 359 17.11 25.38 -1.56
N CYS A 360 16.27 26.34 -1.95
CA CYS A 360 16.64 27.73 -2.20
C CYS A 360 15.51 28.69 -1.85
N PRO A 361 15.77 30.00 -1.65
CA PRO A 361 14.75 30.97 -1.25
C PRO A 361 13.71 31.28 -2.34
N GLY A 362 14.02 31.02 -3.61
CA GLY A 362 13.11 31.35 -4.71
C GLY A 362 13.77 31.31 -6.08
N THR A 363 13.01 31.69 -7.11
CA THR A 363 13.49 31.87 -8.48
C THR A 363 12.85 33.10 -9.14
N GLN A 364 13.36 33.48 -10.30
CA GLN A 364 12.73 34.50 -11.16
C GLN A 364 12.34 33.91 -12.51
N ILE A 365 11.17 34.32 -13.01
CA ILE A 365 10.64 33.92 -14.31
C ILE A 365 10.17 35.18 -15.03
N ASN A 366 10.69 35.38 -16.25
CA ASN A 366 10.26 36.46 -17.12
C ASN A 366 9.11 35.96 -18.01
N ILE A 367 8.01 36.70 -18.01
CA ILE A 367 6.84 36.44 -18.84
C ILE A 367 6.73 37.57 -19.86
N PRO A 368 6.92 37.28 -21.16
CA PRO A 368 6.61 38.25 -22.19
C PRO A 368 5.09 38.46 -22.23
N PHE A 369 4.65 39.68 -22.01
CA PHE A 369 3.26 40.09 -22.07
C PHE A 369 3.00 40.83 -23.38
N ASP A 370 2.27 40.17 -24.29
CA ASP A 370 1.78 40.76 -25.53
C ASP A 370 0.25 40.78 -25.55
N PHE A 371 -0.30 41.89 -26.05
CA PHE A 371 -1.73 42.06 -26.32
C PHE A 371 -2.18 41.22 -27.54
N LYS A 372 -1.24 40.90 -28.44
CA LYS A 372 -1.38 39.95 -29.54
C LYS A 372 -0.99 38.55 -29.04
N ILE A 373 -1.93 37.85 -28.43
CA ILE A 373 -1.69 36.48 -27.95
C ILE A 373 -1.25 35.58 -29.11
N SER A 374 -0.07 34.97 -28.95
CA SER A 374 0.46 33.96 -29.86
C SER A 374 -0.52 32.79 -29.98
N THR A 375 -0.85 32.36 -31.19
CA THR A 375 -1.68 31.17 -31.44
C THR A 375 -0.94 29.85 -31.21
N LYS A 376 0.34 29.91 -30.81
CA LYS A 376 1.18 28.72 -30.62
C LYS A 376 0.86 28.05 -29.30
N CYS A 377 0.12 26.94 -29.37
CA CYS A 377 0.07 25.96 -28.31
C CYS A 377 1.37 25.15 -28.29
N LEU A 378 1.84 24.79 -27.10
CA LEU A 378 2.99 23.92 -26.89
C LEU A 378 2.55 22.80 -25.95
N ASN A 379 2.73 21.56 -26.37
CA ASN A 379 2.52 20.41 -25.50
C ASN A 379 3.74 19.50 -25.68
N LEU A 380 4.68 19.62 -24.74
CA LEU A 380 5.89 18.80 -24.73
C LEU A 380 5.65 17.57 -23.87
N ASP A 381 6.40 16.51 -24.17
CA ASP A 381 6.43 15.33 -23.33
C ASP A 381 6.97 15.69 -21.93
N LYS A 382 6.10 15.53 -20.92
CA LYS A 382 6.39 15.91 -19.53
C LYS A 382 7.56 15.08 -18.98
N ASP A 383 7.64 13.81 -19.34
CA ASP A 383 8.67 12.90 -18.84
C ASP A 383 10.04 13.27 -19.40
N VAL A 384 10.11 13.66 -20.67
CA VAL A 384 11.35 14.13 -21.31
C VAL A 384 11.87 15.41 -20.65
N ILE A 385 10.99 16.36 -20.35
CA ILE A 385 11.38 17.60 -19.65
C ILE A 385 11.86 17.30 -18.23
N PHE A 386 11.13 16.44 -17.51
CA PHE A 386 11.48 16.08 -16.15
C PHE A 386 12.83 15.38 -16.10
N GLN A 387 13.09 14.48 -17.05
CA GLN A 387 14.39 13.82 -17.16
C GLN A 387 15.50 14.82 -17.47
N LYS A 388 15.30 15.75 -18.41
CA LYS A 388 16.29 16.79 -18.71
C LYS A 388 16.58 17.69 -17.51
N LEU A 389 15.56 18.09 -16.74
CA LEU A 389 15.73 18.87 -15.51
C LEU A 389 16.48 18.07 -14.45
N LYS A 390 16.15 16.78 -14.27
CA LYS A 390 16.88 15.88 -13.37
C LYS A 390 18.36 15.73 -13.77
N ASP A 391 18.65 15.53 -15.05
CA ASP A 391 20.03 15.37 -15.54
C ASP A 391 20.82 16.66 -15.36
N THR A 392 20.21 17.81 -15.67
CA THR A 392 20.83 19.12 -15.49
C THR A 392 21.10 19.40 -14.01
N ALA A 393 20.13 19.14 -13.13
CA ALA A 393 20.28 19.33 -11.70
C ALA A 393 21.22 18.30 -11.04
N ALA A 394 21.43 17.13 -11.65
CA ALA A 394 22.44 16.19 -11.20
C ALA A 394 23.87 16.64 -11.57
N GLN A 395 24.04 17.37 -12.68
CA GLN A 395 25.32 17.89 -13.15
C GLN A 395 25.68 19.25 -12.52
N ASP A 396 24.71 20.16 -12.44
CA ASP A 396 24.78 21.45 -11.75
C ASP A 396 23.75 21.44 -10.61
N PRO A 397 24.12 21.04 -9.39
CA PRO A 397 23.19 20.87 -8.27
C PRO A 397 22.71 22.21 -7.70
N ARG A 398 21.81 22.86 -8.45
CA ARG A 398 21.26 24.18 -8.13
C ARG A 398 19.74 24.18 -8.25
N CYS A 399 19.07 24.61 -7.18
CA CYS A 399 17.61 24.79 -7.19
C CYS A 399 17.21 26.05 -7.99
N GLY A 400 15.94 26.14 -8.40
CA GLY A 400 15.39 27.23 -9.21
C GLY A 400 15.48 27.04 -10.72
N GLN A 401 16.19 25.99 -11.18
CA GLN A 401 16.16 25.54 -12.58
C GLN A 401 14.72 25.22 -12.98
N ASN A 402 14.27 25.74 -14.11
CA ASN A 402 12.89 25.59 -14.55
C ASN A 402 12.76 25.42 -16.06
N ALA A 403 11.63 24.86 -16.49
CA ALA A 403 11.27 24.67 -17.89
C ALA A 403 9.77 24.82 -18.08
N VAL A 404 9.35 25.27 -19.28
CA VAL A 404 7.95 25.26 -19.69
C VAL A 404 7.58 23.86 -20.15
N VAL A 405 6.49 23.34 -19.61
CA VAL A 405 5.95 22.00 -19.91
C VAL A 405 4.83 22.06 -20.94
N GLU A 406 3.92 22.99 -20.74
CA GLU A 406 2.69 23.08 -21.50
C GLU A 406 2.31 24.55 -21.65
N LYS A 407 1.81 24.94 -22.82
CA LYS A 407 1.24 26.26 -23.08
C LYS A 407 -0.05 26.10 -23.88
N GLN A 408 -1.15 26.53 -23.29
CA GLN A 408 -2.49 26.46 -23.86
C GLN A 408 -3.09 27.85 -23.99
N VAL A 409 -3.80 28.10 -25.10
CA VAL A 409 -4.56 29.33 -25.32
C VAL A 409 -6.05 29.01 -25.33
N ILE A 410 -6.81 29.71 -24.50
CA ILE A 410 -8.26 29.61 -24.37
C ILE A 410 -8.87 30.87 -24.99
N SER A 411 -9.83 30.69 -25.90
CA SER A 411 -10.40 31.80 -26.68
C SER A 411 -11.48 32.59 -25.93
N SER A 412 -12.17 31.98 -24.97
CA SER A 412 -13.25 32.62 -24.21
C SER A 412 -13.30 32.15 -22.73
N PRO A 413 -13.00 33.02 -21.75
CA PRO A 413 -12.33 34.31 -21.92
C PRO A 413 -10.93 34.13 -22.54
N LYS A 414 -10.41 35.18 -23.19
CA LYS A 414 -9.09 35.15 -23.83
C LYS A 414 -8.00 34.95 -22.76
N SER A 415 -7.50 33.73 -22.60
CA SER A 415 -6.53 33.35 -21.57
C SER A 415 -5.35 32.58 -22.15
N GLU A 416 -4.16 32.84 -21.65
CA GLU A 416 -2.98 32.00 -21.87
C GLU A 416 -2.64 31.28 -20.56
N VAL A 417 -2.48 29.96 -20.62
CA VAL A 417 -2.09 29.11 -19.48
C VAL A 417 -0.75 28.48 -19.82
N THR A 418 0.27 28.74 -18.99
CA THR A 418 1.61 28.15 -19.15
C THR A 418 1.96 27.36 -17.89
N VAL A 419 2.22 26.06 -18.05
CA VAL A 419 2.67 25.16 -16.99
C VAL A 419 4.19 25.17 -16.94
N HIS A 420 4.74 25.41 -15.75
CA HIS A 420 6.17 25.38 -15.48
C HIS A 420 6.52 24.22 -14.54
N ALA A 421 7.65 23.59 -14.82
CA ALA A 421 8.32 22.65 -13.93
C ALA A 421 9.54 23.33 -13.30
N ILE A 422 9.74 23.15 -12.00
CA ILE A 422 10.84 23.79 -11.27
C ILE A 422 11.51 22.86 -10.27
N VAL A 423 12.84 22.84 -10.29
CA VAL A 423 13.66 22.12 -9.30
C VAL A 423 13.66 22.90 -7.99
N THR A 424 13.02 22.37 -6.96
CA THR A 424 12.85 23.03 -5.66
C THR A 424 13.76 22.47 -4.58
N ASN A 425 14.16 21.20 -4.68
CA ASN A 425 15.09 20.57 -3.75
C ASN A 425 16.00 19.58 -4.49
N ILE A 426 17.22 19.46 -3.97
CA ILE A 426 18.18 18.43 -4.36
C ILE A 426 18.73 17.83 -3.06
N LYS A 427 18.71 16.51 -2.95
CA LYS A 427 19.26 15.77 -1.81
C LYS A 427 20.19 14.69 -2.34
N THR A 428 21.47 14.82 -2.02
CA THR A 428 22.52 13.85 -2.35
C THR A 428 22.71 12.89 -1.18
N PHE A 429 23.25 11.71 -1.49
CA PHE A 429 23.54 10.68 -0.49
C PHE A 429 25.00 10.28 -0.68
N GLU A 430 25.84 10.61 0.29
CA GLU A 430 27.22 10.14 0.31
C GLU A 430 27.23 8.72 0.87
N SER A 431 27.80 7.78 0.11
CA SER A 431 28.10 6.46 0.65
C SER A 431 29.42 6.52 1.41
N HIS A 432 29.38 7.19 2.56
CA HIS A 432 30.49 7.14 3.50
C HIS A 432 30.32 5.93 4.41
N PHE A 433 30.56 4.74 3.87
CA PHE A 433 31.14 3.67 4.68
C PHE A 433 32.59 4.04 4.99
N GLN A 434 32.78 5.10 5.78
CA GLN A 434 34.07 5.43 6.34
C GLN A 434 34.46 4.28 7.26
N SER A 435 35.50 3.55 6.86
CA SER A 435 36.37 2.80 7.74
C SER A 435 37.07 3.77 8.70
N ASN A 436 36.32 4.44 9.59
CA ASN A 436 36.92 5.20 10.66
C ASN A 436 37.46 4.21 11.69
N GLY A 437 38.78 4.13 11.76
CA GLY A 437 39.53 3.83 12.98
C GLY A 437 39.71 2.38 13.41
N ASP A 438 38.64 1.59 13.53
CA ASP A 438 38.67 0.47 14.49
C ASP A 438 38.54 -0.95 13.92
N LEU A 439 38.47 -1.13 12.59
CA LEU A 439 38.51 -2.48 12.02
C LEU A 439 39.43 -2.55 10.81
N LYS A 440 40.70 -2.85 11.06
CA LYS A 440 41.57 -3.49 10.07
C LYS A 440 41.14 -4.95 9.91
N TRP A 441 40.89 -5.35 8.67
CA TRP A 441 40.76 -6.75 8.27
C TRP A 441 42.03 -7.54 8.66
N PRO A 442 41.95 -8.63 9.44
CA PRO A 442 43.08 -9.53 9.58
C PRO A 442 43.31 -10.19 8.23
N LYS A 443 44.34 -9.77 7.51
CA LYS A 443 44.90 -10.61 6.44
C LYS A 443 45.67 -11.72 7.12
N ASP A 444 45.27 -12.94 6.87
CA ASP A 444 46.01 -14.13 7.27
C ASP A 444 47.46 -14.01 6.82
N THR A 445 48.34 -13.95 7.81
CA THR A 445 49.78 -14.15 7.68
C THR A 445 50.02 -15.60 7.26
N VAL A 446 50.32 -15.81 5.99
CA VAL A 446 51.13 -16.94 5.56
C VAL A 446 52.39 -16.36 4.91
N ASN A 447 53.52 -16.76 5.49
CA ASN A 447 54.86 -16.23 5.32
C ASN A 447 55.26 -15.96 3.86
N GLY A 448 55.78 -14.75 3.63
CA GLY A 448 56.61 -14.45 2.48
C GLY A 448 58.04 -14.95 2.70
N THR A 449 58.61 -15.57 1.68
CA THR A 449 60.06 -15.48 1.41
C THR A 449 60.23 -14.47 0.29
N GLU A 450 61.02 -13.43 0.55
CA GLU A 450 61.38 -12.38 -0.40
C GLU A 450 62.17 -12.94 -1.57
N THR A 451 62.04 -12.33 -2.75
CA THR A 451 63.20 -11.69 -3.40
C THR A 451 62.75 -10.57 -4.35
N SER A 452 63.56 -9.51 -4.32
CA SER A 452 63.38 -8.22 -4.94
C SER A 452 63.36 -8.25 -6.48
N ARG A 453 62.73 -7.24 -7.11
CA ARG A 453 63.38 -6.44 -8.17
C ARG A 453 62.62 -5.15 -8.52
N LYS A 454 63.43 -4.09 -8.61
CA LYS A 454 63.17 -2.70 -9.01
C LYS A 454 62.52 -2.60 -10.41
N ARG A 455 61.64 -1.60 -10.62
CA ARG A 455 61.95 -0.36 -11.37
C ARG A 455 60.75 0.58 -11.54
N SER A 456 61.07 1.86 -11.37
CA SER A 456 60.42 3.09 -11.79
C SER A 456 59.87 3.09 -13.23
N ASN A 457 58.72 3.72 -13.48
CA ASN A 457 58.70 5.09 -14.04
C ASN A 457 57.28 5.64 -14.24
N SER A 458 57.25 6.97 -14.16
CA SER A 458 56.17 7.92 -14.34
C SER A 458 55.66 8.03 -15.79
N ARG A 459 54.36 8.30 -15.95
CA ARG A 459 53.78 9.41 -16.77
C ARG A 459 52.24 9.33 -16.81
N LYS A 460 51.57 10.46 -16.49
CA LYS A 460 50.17 10.77 -16.85
C LYS A 460 50.14 11.49 -18.24
N PRO A 461 48.99 12.01 -18.74
CA PRO A 461 48.23 11.40 -19.83
C PRO A 461 48.15 12.32 -21.07
N LEU A 462 47.69 11.81 -22.21
CA LEU A 462 47.33 12.63 -23.37
C LEU A 462 45.95 12.24 -23.88
N THR A 463 45.09 13.24 -23.90
CA THR A 463 43.73 13.33 -24.44
C THR A 463 43.77 13.48 -25.96
N ILE A 464 42.97 12.70 -26.69
CA ILE A 464 42.53 13.04 -28.07
C ILE A 464 41.08 12.54 -28.26
N HIS A 465 40.17 13.45 -28.60
CA HIS A 465 38.90 13.23 -29.32
C HIS A 465 39.08 13.73 -30.77
N PRO A 466 38.09 13.63 -31.69
CA PRO A 466 37.31 12.48 -32.17
C PRO A 466 37.30 12.41 -33.73
N SER A 467 36.85 11.31 -34.35
CA SER A 467 36.30 11.36 -35.73
C SER A 467 35.55 10.09 -36.19
N ASN A 468 34.27 10.28 -36.48
CA ASN A 468 33.41 9.81 -37.59
C ASN A 468 33.39 8.35 -38.10
N ASN A 469 32.16 7.82 -38.05
CA ASN A 469 31.40 7.06 -39.07
C ASN A 469 32.07 5.93 -39.86
N THR A 470 31.57 4.70 -39.68
CA THR A 470 31.02 3.93 -40.81
C THR A 470 29.91 2.97 -40.35
N THR A 471 28.79 3.03 -41.05
CA THR A 471 27.62 2.13 -41.05
C THR A 471 27.97 0.69 -41.43
N VAL A 472 27.47 -0.31 -40.69
CA VAL A 472 27.17 -1.65 -41.22
C VAL A 472 25.87 -2.18 -40.61
N ASN A 473 24.90 -2.47 -41.48
CA ASN A 473 23.67 -3.21 -41.20
C ASN A 473 23.99 -4.69 -40.92
N ALA A 474 23.40 -5.28 -39.88
CA ALA A 474 23.19 -6.73 -39.80
C ALA A 474 21.91 -7.05 -39.01
N ARG A 475 20.91 -7.57 -39.73
CA ARG A 475 19.73 -8.27 -39.20
C ARG A 475 20.13 -9.71 -38.84
N ILE A 476 19.85 -10.17 -37.62
CA ILE A 476 19.81 -11.60 -37.22
C ILE A 476 18.75 -11.69 -36.11
N ALA A 477 17.49 -12.06 -36.41
CA ALA A 477 16.91 -13.41 -36.44
C ALA A 477 16.70 -14.02 -35.03
N LEU A 478 15.43 -14.12 -34.65
CA LEU A 478 14.91 -14.84 -33.48
C LEU A 478 15.00 -16.36 -33.69
N PRO A 479 15.35 -17.17 -32.68
CA PRO A 479 15.15 -18.62 -32.74
C PRO A 479 13.74 -19.04 -32.30
N PRO A 480 13.25 -20.21 -32.77
CA PRO A 480 11.83 -20.54 -32.78
C PRO A 480 11.34 -21.23 -31.51
N THR A 481 10.02 -21.11 -31.32
CA THR A 481 9.15 -21.87 -30.43
C THR A 481 9.25 -23.39 -30.67
N ILE A 482 9.47 -24.16 -29.59
CA ILE A 482 9.22 -25.61 -29.58
C ILE A 482 8.09 -25.90 -28.59
N ASN A 483 7.08 -26.59 -29.12
CA ASN A 483 5.89 -27.08 -28.47
C ASN A 483 6.08 -28.59 -28.26
N VAL A 484 5.98 -29.12 -27.04
CA VAL A 484 5.87 -30.58 -26.82
C VAL A 484 4.93 -30.85 -25.65
N ASN A 485 3.83 -31.52 -25.96
CA ASN A 485 2.89 -32.15 -25.04
C ASN A 485 3.48 -33.40 -24.38
N SER A 486 2.96 -33.69 -23.19
CA SER A 486 3.00 -34.89 -22.37
C SER A 486 3.36 -36.22 -23.04
N THR A 487 4.21 -37.01 -22.37
CA THR A 487 4.01 -38.47 -22.20
C THR A 487 4.67 -38.95 -20.91
N ASN A 488 3.92 -39.77 -20.17
CA ASN A 488 4.36 -40.60 -19.05
C ASN A 488 5.38 -41.65 -19.51
N ASN A 489 6.43 -41.92 -18.74
CA ASN A 489 6.74 -43.31 -18.37
C ASN A 489 7.64 -43.43 -17.14
N MET A 490 7.41 -44.53 -16.42
CA MET A 490 8.02 -44.95 -15.16
C MET A 490 9.53 -45.13 -15.21
N ASN A 491 10.19 -44.93 -14.06
CA ASN A 491 11.27 -45.83 -13.66
C ASN A 491 11.38 -45.95 -12.13
N ASN A 492 11.32 -47.22 -11.68
CA ASN A 492 11.60 -47.72 -10.34
C ASN A 492 13.03 -47.39 -9.92
N ASN A 493 13.22 -47.01 -8.64
CA ASN A 493 14.41 -47.43 -7.89
C ASN A 493 14.09 -47.51 -6.39
N ASN A 494 14.28 -48.72 -5.87
CA ASN A 494 14.12 -49.12 -4.48
C ASN A 494 15.22 -48.51 -3.59
N ASN A 495 14.83 -47.82 -2.52
CA ASN A 495 15.60 -47.69 -1.28
C ASN A 495 14.63 -47.61 -0.10
N PRO A 496 14.89 -48.29 1.03
CA PRO A 496 13.96 -48.31 2.17
C PRO A 496 13.95 -46.95 2.89
N PRO A 497 12.80 -46.47 3.39
CA PRO A 497 12.74 -45.21 4.12
C PRO A 497 13.30 -45.36 5.55
N PRO A 498 13.92 -44.31 6.12
CA PRO A 498 14.28 -44.27 7.55
C PRO A 498 13.01 -44.12 8.42
N PRO A 499 13.09 -44.39 9.74
CA PRO A 499 11.92 -44.57 10.59
C PRO A 499 11.08 -43.29 10.75
N GLU A 500 9.76 -43.47 10.70
CA GLU A 500 8.74 -42.44 10.88
C GLU A 500 8.88 -41.75 12.25
N ASP A 501 9.21 -40.46 12.23
CA ASP A 501 8.83 -39.54 13.31
C ASP A 501 7.32 -39.29 13.17
N GLY A 502 6.58 -39.36 14.27
CA GLY A 502 5.12 -39.39 14.34
C GLY A 502 4.46 -38.08 13.90
N GLY A 503 4.57 -37.75 12.62
CA GLY A 503 3.86 -36.66 11.98
C GLY A 503 2.39 -36.99 11.83
N LEU A 504 1.51 -36.14 12.38
CA LEU A 504 0.10 -36.13 12.06
C LEU A 504 -0.06 -36.08 10.53
N ARG A 505 -0.91 -36.95 9.97
CA ARG A 505 -1.10 -37.03 8.52
C ARG A 505 -1.66 -35.68 8.05
N GLU A 506 -1.29 -35.22 6.86
CA GLU A 506 -1.81 -33.95 6.29
C GLU A 506 -3.36 -33.92 6.21
N GLN A 507 -3.98 -35.10 6.18
CA GLN A 507 -5.43 -35.30 6.28
C GLN A 507 -6.03 -35.03 7.67
N ASP A 508 -5.25 -35.08 8.75
CA ASP A 508 -5.69 -34.80 10.12
C ASP A 508 -5.67 -33.28 10.44
N GLN A 509 -5.10 -32.47 9.55
CA GLN A 509 -5.01 -31.01 9.71
C GLN A 509 -6.30 -30.28 9.28
N TYR A 510 -7.14 -30.92 8.46
CA TYR A 510 -8.34 -30.32 7.90
C TYR A 510 -9.60 -31.05 8.32
N MET A 511 -10.68 -30.30 8.53
CA MET A 511 -12.01 -30.86 8.73
C MET A 511 -12.41 -31.71 7.52
N PRO A 512 -13.10 -32.85 7.70
CA PRO A 512 -13.53 -33.67 6.58
C PRO A 512 -14.37 -32.87 5.57
N ILE A 513 -13.91 -32.82 4.31
CA ILE A 513 -14.54 -32.03 3.25
C ILE A 513 -16.03 -32.36 3.07
N ALA A 514 -16.43 -33.62 3.28
CA ALA A 514 -17.82 -34.05 3.23
C ALA A 514 -18.71 -33.33 4.26
N ASN A 515 -18.19 -33.07 5.47
CA ASN A 515 -18.91 -32.33 6.50
C ASN A 515 -19.08 -30.86 6.13
N VAL A 516 -18.03 -30.25 5.56
CA VAL A 516 -18.04 -28.86 5.10
C VAL A 516 -19.06 -28.68 3.97
N ILE A 517 -19.02 -29.55 2.95
CA ILE A 517 -19.98 -29.52 1.83
C ILE A 517 -21.41 -29.66 2.34
N ARG A 518 -21.67 -30.56 3.30
CA ARG A 518 -23.01 -30.76 3.86
C ARG A 518 -23.54 -29.51 4.56
N ILE A 519 -22.68 -28.78 5.29
CA ILE A 519 -23.06 -27.52 5.95
C ILE A 519 -23.32 -26.44 4.91
N MET A 520 -22.43 -26.26 3.93
CA MET A 520 -22.61 -25.29 2.86
C MET A 520 -23.90 -25.53 2.06
N ARG A 521 -24.28 -26.80 1.84
CA ARG A 521 -25.53 -27.15 1.16
C ARG A 521 -26.79 -26.79 1.94
N ARG A 522 -26.71 -26.69 3.27
CA ARG A 522 -27.86 -26.30 4.11
C ARG A 522 -28.13 -24.80 4.08
N THR A 523 -27.10 -23.99 3.82
CA THR A 523 -27.20 -22.53 3.77
C THR A 523 -27.50 -22.00 2.37
N LEU A 524 -27.26 -22.80 1.33
CA LEU A 524 -27.44 -22.40 -0.06
C LEU A 524 -28.77 -22.91 -0.65
N PRO A 525 -29.33 -22.22 -1.66
CA PRO A 525 -30.51 -22.71 -2.39
C PRO A 525 -30.30 -24.11 -2.98
N PRO A 526 -31.36 -24.94 -3.12
CA PRO A 526 -31.25 -26.33 -3.58
C PRO A 526 -30.55 -26.50 -4.94
N HIS A 527 -30.68 -25.49 -5.82
CA HIS A 527 -30.13 -25.50 -7.18
C HIS A 527 -28.74 -24.87 -7.30
N ALA A 528 -28.20 -24.27 -6.23
CA ALA A 528 -26.90 -23.62 -6.28
C ALA A 528 -25.79 -24.66 -6.51
N LYS A 529 -24.87 -24.41 -7.44
CA LYS A 529 -23.66 -25.24 -7.60
C LYS A 529 -22.53 -24.63 -6.78
N ILE A 530 -21.78 -25.49 -6.09
CA ILE A 530 -20.59 -25.10 -5.32
C ILE A 530 -19.39 -25.57 -6.12
N SER A 531 -18.51 -24.65 -6.54
CA SER A 531 -17.25 -24.99 -7.23
C SER A 531 -16.30 -25.74 -6.30
N ASP A 532 -15.35 -26.48 -6.86
CA ASP A 532 -14.36 -27.21 -6.06
C ASP A 532 -13.46 -26.26 -5.26
N ASP A 533 -13.00 -25.17 -5.89
CA ASP A 533 -12.25 -24.09 -5.22
C ASP A 533 -12.99 -23.51 -4.00
N ALA A 534 -14.32 -23.35 -4.09
CA ALA A 534 -15.11 -22.83 -2.98
C ALA A 534 -15.23 -23.85 -1.83
N LYS A 535 -15.28 -25.15 -2.13
CA LYS A 535 -15.31 -26.20 -1.09
C LYS A 535 -13.97 -26.27 -0.36
N GLU A 536 -12.87 -26.22 -1.10
CA GLU A 536 -11.50 -26.25 -0.55
C GLU A 536 -11.22 -24.99 0.27
N THR A 537 -11.53 -23.80 -0.27
CA THR A 537 -11.35 -22.52 0.45
C THR A 537 -12.12 -22.52 1.76
N VAL A 538 -13.39 -22.95 1.76
CA VAL A 538 -14.20 -22.98 2.99
C VAL A 538 -13.70 -24.05 3.96
N GLN A 539 -13.20 -25.18 3.47
CA GLN A 539 -12.58 -26.21 4.33
C GLN A 539 -11.34 -25.66 5.04
N GLU A 540 -10.47 -24.97 4.32
CA GLU A 540 -9.29 -24.32 4.90
C GLU A 540 -9.71 -23.28 5.95
N CYS A 541 -10.61 -22.36 5.60
CA CYS A 541 -11.07 -21.30 6.50
C CYS A 541 -11.72 -21.86 7.77
N VAL A 542 -12.60 -22.87 7.65
CA VAL A 542 -13.29 -23.46 8.81
C VAL A 542 -12.32 -24.24 9.69
N SER A 543 -11.35 -24.94 9.09
CA SER A 543 -10.35 -25.69 9.86
C SER A 543 -9.45 -24.75 10.65
N GLU A 544 -8.97 -23.67 10.01
CA GLU A 544 -8.16 -22.64 10.68
C GLU A 544 -8.96 -21.92 11.77
N TYR A 545 -10.21 -21.57 11.49
CA TYR A 545 -11.10 -20.93 12.46
C TYR A 545 -11.32 -21.80 13.71
N ILE A 546 -11.59 -23.10 13.54
CA ILE A 546 -11.77 -24.02 14.67
C ILE A 546 -10.47 -24.15 15.46
N SER A 547 -9.32 -24.34 14.79
CA SER A 547 -8.02 -24.40 15.46
C SER A 547 -7.71 -23.12 16.23
N PHE A 548 -8.07 -21.96 15.70
CA PHE A 548 -7.84 -20.67 16.33
C PHE A 548 -8.69 -20.48 17.60
N VAL A 549 -10.00 -20.74 17.51
CA VAL A 549 -10.91 -20.62 18.66
C VAL A 549 -10.62 -21.67 19.74
N THR A 550 -10.35 -22.91 19.33
CA THR A 550 -10.04 -24.00 20.27
C THR A 550 -8.67 -23.83 20.90
N GLY A 551 -7.69 -23.24 20.19
CA GLY A 551 -6.39 -22.87 20.74
C GLY A 551 -6.52 -21.87 21.89
N GLU A 552 -7.27 -20.78 21.69
CA GLU A 552 -7.48 -19.77 22.74
C GLU A 552 -8.28 -20.32 23.94
N ALA A 553 -9.31 -21.15 23.67
CA ALA A 553 -10.05 -21.84 24.71
C ALA A 553 -9.17 -22.81 25.51
N ASN A 554 -8.25 -23.51 24.84
CA ASN A 554 -7.31 -24.42 25.46
C ASN A 554 -6.30 -23.67 26.34
N ASP A 555 -5.78 -22.53 25.87
CA ASP A 555 -4.86 -21.69 26.64
C ASP A 555 -5.50 -21.19 27.93
N ARG A 556 -6.78 -20.79 27.89
CA ARG A 556 -7.53 -20.44 29.11
C ARG A 556 -7.70 -21.63 30.04
N CYS A 557 -8.12 -22.78 29.50
CA CYS A 557 -8.28 -24.02 30.25
C CYS A 557 -6.99 -24.39 31.01
N HIS A 558 -5.84 -24.33 30.33
CA HIS A 558 -4.53 -24.59 30.92
C HIS A 558 -4.11 -23.56 31.96
N LYS A 559 -4.37 -22.26 31.73
CA LYS A 559 -4.12 -21.20 32.72
C LYS A 559 -4.89 -21.43 34.02
N GLU A 560 -6.10 -21.98 33.93
CA GLU A 560 -6.94 -22.35 35.07
C GLU A 560 -6.64 -23.76 35.61
N GLN A 561 -5.54 -24.40 35.19
CA GLN A 561 -5.12 -25.75 35.60
C GLN A 561 -6.17 -26.84 35.35
N ARG A 562 -7.06 -26.62 34.37
CA ARG A 562 -8.03 -27.61 33.90
C ARG A 562 -7.45 -28.41 32.75
N LYS A 563 -7.88 -29.67 32.62
CA LYS A 563 -7.48 -30.59 31.54
C LYS A 563 -8.54 -30.76 30.45
N THR A 564 -9.73 -30.21 30.66
CA THR A 564 -10.89 -30.36 29.79
C THR A 564 -11.44 -28.99 29.44
N ILE A 565 -11.47 -28.68 28.15
CA ILE A 565 -12.09 -27.46 27.62
C ILE A 565 -13.59 -27.56 27.80
N THR A 566 -14.19 -26.50 28.37
CA THR A 566 -15.64 -26.39 28.59
C THR A 566 -16.29 -25.51 27.52
N ALA A 567 -17.62 -25.55 27.41
CA ALA A 567 -18.34 -24.69 26.47
C ALA A 567 -18.19 -23.20 26.81
N GLU A 568 -18.05 -22.88 28.11
CA GLU A 568 -17.75 -21.54 28.60
C GLU A 568 -16.38 -21.03 28.15
N ASP A 569 -15.38 -21.91 28.03
CA ASP A 569 -14.06 -21.55 27.52
C ASP A 569 -14.14 -21.14 26.05
N VAL A 570 -14.95 -21.85 25.26
CA VAL A 570 -15.19 -21.52 23.85
C VAL A 570 -15.95 -20.20 23.71
N ILE A 571 -17.00 -19.97 24.50
CA ILE A 571 -17.75 -18.70 24.47
C ILE A 571 -16.84 -17.53 24.88
N TRP A 572 -15.98 -17.73 25.88
CA TRP A 572 -15.00 -16.72 26.24
C TRP A 572 -13.97 -16.49 25.15
N ALA A 573 -13.47 -17.54 24.51
CA ALA A 573 -12.54 -17.42 23.40
C ALA A 573 -13.17 -16.62 22.25
N MET A 574 -14.46 -16.86 21.95
CA MET A 574 -15.21 -16.08 20.96
C MET A 574 -15.21 -14.58 21.30
N ASN A 575 -15.52 -14.21 22.55
CA ASN A 575 -15.46 -12.81 23.00
C ASN A 575 -14.03 -12.25 22.94
N LYS A 576 -13.04 -13.03 23.39
CA LYS A 576 -11.64 -12.59 23.45
C LYS A 576 -11.04 -12.36 22.07
N LEU A 577 -11.48 -13.13 21.08
CA LEU A 577 -11.02 -13.07 19.70
C LEU A 577 -11.82 -12.07 18.83
N GLY A 578 -12.73 -11.30 19.41
CA GLY A 578 -13.51 -10.27 18.70
C GLY A 578 -14.72 -10.80 17.92
N PHE A 579 -15.22 -11.99 18.27
CA PHE A 579 -16.45 -12.56 17.73
C PHE A 579 -17.66 -12.27 18.64
N ASP A 580 -17.75 -11.05 19.18
CA ASP A 580 -18.71 -10.64 20.22
C ASP A 580 -20.17 -10.84 19.78
N ASN A 581 -20.44 -10.62 18.50
CA ASN A 581 -21.77 -10.83 17.89
C ASN A 581 -22.29 -12.27 18.02
N TYR A 582 -21.41 -13.25 18.28
CA TYR A 582 -21.76 -14.65 18.46
C TYR A 582 -21.86 -15.06 19.94
N VAL A 583 -21.39 -14.25 20.87
CA VAL A 583 -21.34 -14.59 22.31
C VAL A 583 -22.74 -14.77 22.87
N GLU A 584 -23.65 -13.82 22.63
CA GLU A 584 -25.03 -13.89 23.11
C GLU A 584 -25.81 -15.06 22.46
N PRO A 585 -25.80 -15.24 21.12
CA PRO A 585 -26.42 -16.41 20.49
C PRO A 585 -25.89 -17.75 21.01
N LEU A 586 -24.57 -17.90 21.19
CA LEU A 586 -23.96 -19.14 21.70
C LEU A 586 -24.31 -19.38 23.17
N SER A 587 -24.41 -18.32 23.98
CA SER A 587 -24.83 -18.42 25.38
C SER A 587 -26.28 -18.86 25.51
N ILE A 588 -27.17 -18.32 24.67
CA ILE A 588 -28.57 -18.76 24.58
C ILE A 588 -28.65 -20.22 24.13
N TYR A 589 -27.88 -20.60 23.11
CA TYR A 589 -27.81 -21.98 22.62
C TYR A 589 -27.35 -22.94 23.72
N LEU A 590 -26.25 -22.63 24.42
CA LEU A 590 -25.70 -23.46 25.50
C LEU A 590 -26.72 -23.65 26.62
N ARG A 591 -27.44 -22.59 27.00
CA ARG A 591 -28.52 -22.65 28.00
C ARG A 591 -29.65 -23.58 27.55
N ARG A 592 -30.11 -23.46 26.29
CA ARG A 592 -31.16 -24.34 25.73
C ARG A 592 -30.70 -25.80 25.64
N TYR A 593 -29.46 -26.03 25.21
CA TYR A 593 -28.87 -27.37 25.12
C TYR A 593 -28.86 -28.07 26.48
N ARG A 594 -28.39 -27.38 27.54
CA ARG A 594 -28.39 -27.92 28.91
C ARG A 594 -29.80 -28.23 29.42
N ASN A 595 -30.77 -27.37 29.13
CA ASN A 595 -32.17 -27.61 29.49
C ASN A 595 -32.73 -28.85 28.79
N SER A 596 -32.34 -29.11 27.54
CA SER A 596 -32.77 -30.29 26.78
C SER A 596 -32.12 -31.59 27.25
N GLU A 597 -30.84 -31.55 27.66
CA GLU A 597 -30.15 -32.70 28.27
C GLU A 597 -30.73 -33.05 29.65
N ASN A 598 -31.10 -32.04 30.45
CA ASN A 598 -31.77 -32.22 31.75
C ASN A 598 -33.18 -32.83 31.60
N GLN A 599 -33.88 -32.56 30.50
CA GLN A 599 -35.18 -33.18 30.19
C GLN A 599 -35.05 -34.64 29.70
N ARG A 600 -33.98 -34.97 28.98
CA ARG A 600 -33.68 -36.36 28.58
C ARG A 600 -33.29 -37.25 29.76
N SER A 601 -32.60 -36.69 30.74
CA SER A 601 -32.16 -37.39 31.97
C SER A 601 -33.25 -37.52 33.05
N SER A 602 -34.43 -36.91 32.85
CA SER A 602 -35.59 -36.97 33.76
C SER A 602 -36.74 -37.86 33.26
N THR A 603 -36.53 -38.65 32.21
CA THR A 603 -37.47 -39.72 31.83
C THR A 603 -37.22 -40.99 32.66
N PRO A 604 -38.20 -41.52 33.42
CA PRO A 604 -38.03 -42.73 34.21
C PRO A 604 -37.80 -43.94 33.29
N LYS A 605 -36.75 -44.72 33.57
CA LYS A 605 -36.57 -46.05 32.96
C LYS A 605 -37.68 -46.99 33.47
N ASP A 606 -38.42 -47.58 32.53
CA ASP A 606 -39.43 -48.60 32.76
C ASP A 606 -38.80 -49.83 33.50
N PRO A 607 -39.37 -50.34 34.61
CA PRO A 607 -38.73 -51.38 35.43
C PRO A 607 -38.72 -52.80 34.84
N ASN A 608 -39.19 -53.00 33.59
CA ASN A 608 -39.50 -54.35 33.08
C ASN A 608 -38.58 -54.86 31.95
N ALA A 609 -37.26 -54.66 32.06
CA ALA A 609 -36.29 -55.37 31.23
C ALA A 609 -35.42 -56.32 32.07
N ARG A 610 -35.83 -57.60 32.11
CA ARG A 610 -35.06 -58.72 32.67
C ARG A 610 -33.82 -59.01 31.83
N HIS A 611 -32.70 -59.26 32.53
CA HIS A 611 -31.58 -60.20 32.28
C HIS A 611 -31.17 -60.46 30.81
N SER A 612 -29.90 -60.35 30.43
CA SER A 612 -28.80 -61.13 31.00
C SER A 612 -27.45 -60.43 30.82
N GLY A 613 -26.63 -60.45 31.87
CA GLY A 613 -25.23 -60.05 31.79
C GLY A 613 -24.32 -61.20 31.38
N VAL A 614 -23.14 -60.86 30.87
CA VAL A 614 -21.84 -61.42 31.26
C VAL A 614 -20.81 -60.30 31.09
N GLY A 615 -20.06 -60.00 32.14
CA GLY A 615 -18.96 -59.05 32.11
C GLY A 615 -17.61 -59.71 31.79
N VAL A 616 -16.62 -58.85 31.58
CA VAL A 616 -15.18 -58.92 31.92
C VAL A 616 -14.32 -58.50 30.73
N GLY A 617 -13.42 -57.53 31.00
CA GLY A 617 -12.21 -57.31 30.20
C GLY A 617 -11.91 -55.85 29.88
N GLY A 618 -11.30 -55.13 30.81
CA GLY A 618 -10.70 -53.82 30.54
C GLY A 618 -9.47 -53.95 29.65
N GLY A 619 -9.32 -53.01 28.71
CA GLY A 619 -8.15 -52.84 27.86
C GLY A 619 -8.41 -51.73 26.84
N GLY A 620 -7.72 -50.60 26.98
CA GLY A 620 -7.93 -49.41 26.16
C GLY A 620 -7.51 -49.59 24.69
N GLY A 621 -8.10 -48.77 23.82
CA GLY A 621 -7.71 -48.68 22.42
C GLY A 621 -8.86 -48.32 21.50
N VAL A 622 -8.81 -47.08 21.03
CA VAL A 622 -9.63 -46.40 20.02
C VAL A 622 -10.15 -47.33 18.89
N GLY A 623 -11.46 -47.28 18.62
CA GLY A 623 -12.10 -48.02 17.53
C GLY A 623 -13.34 -47.29 17.00
N VAL A 624 -13.26 -46.93 15.72
CA VAL A 624 -14.32 -46.37 14.87
C VAL A 624 -15.46 -47.39 14.70
N MET A 625 -16.72 -46.94 14.71
CA MET A 625 -17.85 -47.73 14.20
C MET A 625 -18.71 -46.94 13.22
N ASP A 626 -18.75 -47.48 12.00
CA ASP A 626 -19.74 -47.30 10.93
C ASP A 626 -21.17 -47.54 11.39
N TYR A 627 -22.13 -46.92 10.68
CA TYR A 627 -23.36 -47.61 10.32
C TYR A 627 -23.72 -47.35 8.85
N ALA A 628 -23.68 -48.45 8.10
CA ALA A 628 -24.12 -48.69 6.73
C ALA A 628 -25.66 -48.52 6.58
N THR A 629 -26.15 -47.96 5.48
CA THR A 629 -26.66 -48.63 4.26
C THR A 629 -28.02 -49.32 4.40
N ILE A 630 -29.02 -48.77 3.69
CA ILE A 630 -30.15 -49.43 3.01
C ILE A 630 -30.32 -48.62 1.71
N GLY A 631 -30.42 -49.10 0.47
CA GLY A 631 -30.57 -50.42 -0.13
C GLY A 631 -31.22 -50.21 -1.52
N MET A 632 -30.42 -50.40 -2.58
CA MET A 632 -30.68 -50.75 -4.01
C MET A 632 -32.07 -50.56 -4.71
N GLY A 633 -31.98 -50.10 -5.97
CA GLY A 633 -32.90 -50.37 -7.11
C GLY A 633 -33.23 -49.08 -7.90
N GLY A 634 -33.02 -48.88 -9.20
CA GLY A 634 -32.72 -49.75 -10.34
C GLY A 634 -33.78 -49.55 -11.44
N GLY A 635 -33.49 -48.74 -12.48
CA GLY A 635 -34.09 -48.89 -13.83
C GLY A 635 -35.03 -47.80 -14.40
N GLY A 636 -34.67 -47.30 -15.59
CA GLY A 636 -35.59 -47.02 -16.72
C GLY A 636 -36.37 -45.70 -16.78
N GLY A 637 -36.10 -44.85 -17.77
CA GLY A 637 -37.01 -43.76 -18.21
C GLY A 637 -38.09 -44.25 -19.19
N PRO A 638 -38.67 -43.41 -20.07
CA PRO A 638 -39.22 -42.05 -19.89
C PRO A 638 -40.66 -41.93 -20.44
N ILE A 639 -41.64 -41.30 -19.77
CA ILE A 639 -42.94 -40.95 -20.40
C ILE A 639 -43.50 -39.65 -19.83
N GLY A 640 -43.96 -38.77 -20.73
CA GLY A 640 -44.65 -37.50 -20.47
C GLY A 640 -46.13 -37.64 -20.03
N PRO A 641 -46.90 -36.54 -20.04
CA PRO A 641 -47.81 -36.14 -18.95
C PRO A 641 -49.28 -36.56 -19.13
N PRO A 642 -50.15 -36.31 -18.12
CA PRO A 642 -51.23 -35.34 -18.38
C PRO A 642 -51.71 -34.47 -17.18
N ASN A 643 -52.04 -33.21 -17.54
CA ASN A 643 -53.18 -32.34 -17.22
C ASN A 643 -53.76 -32.10 -15.79
N TYR A 644 -53.81 -30.78 -15.47
CA TYR A 644 -54.91 -29.94 -14.90
C TYR A 644 -55.80 -30.50 -13.77
N ASN A 645 -56.09 -29.79 -12.68
CA ASN A 645 -56.69 -28.45 -12.70
C ASN A 645 -56.63 -27.70 -11.34
N MET A 646 -56.71 -26.39 -11.50
CA MET A 646 -56.82 -25.22 -10.61
C MET A 646 -57.31 -25.32 -9.15
N GLY A 647 -56.72 -24.44 -8.32
CA GLY A 647 -57.25 -24.02 -7.02
C GLY A 647 -56.55 -22.81 -6.38
N HIS A 648 -56.68 -21.63 -7.02
CA HIS A 648 -56.58 -20.26 -6.47
C HIS A 648 -55.22 -19.60 -6.17
N GLN A 649 -55.11 -18.42 -6.79
CA GLN A 649 -54.06 -17.38 -6.83
C GLN A 649 -54.30 -16.32 -5.70
N PRO A 650 -53.47 -15.26 -5.48
CA PRO A 650 -52.70 -14.54 -6.50
C PRO A 650 -51.24 -14.12 -6.20
N ASN A 651 -50.55 -13.96 -7.33
CA ASN A 651 -49.25 -13.36 -7.58
C ASN A 651 -49.12 -11.92 -7.05
N PHE A 652 -47.86 -11.48 -6.86
CA PHE A 652 -47.38 -10.27 -7.54
C PHE A 652 -45.90 -10.42 -7.93
N TYR A 653 -45.62 -10.05 -9.18
CA TYR A 653 -44.34 -10.02 -9.87
C TYR A 653 -43.79 -8.57 -9.82
N ASP A 654 -42.46 -8.43 -9.76
CA ASP A 654 -41.61 -7.32 -10.26
C ASP A 654 -41.96 -7.01 -11.76
N PRO A 655 -41.64 -5.89 -12.49
CA PRO A 655 -40.34 -5.16 -12.47
C PRO A 655 -40.28 -3.67 -12.96
N MET A 656 -39.10 -3.05 -12.73
CA MET A 656 -38.31 -2.08 -13.55
C MET A 656 -38.88 -0.84 -14.32
N MET A 657 -38.04 0.22 -14.30
CA MET A 657 -37.67 1.20 -15.37
C MET A 657 -38.42 2.57 -15.55
N ASN A 658 -37.63 3.65 -15.37
CA ASN A 658 -37.50 4.94 -16.11
C ASN A 658 -38.72 5.79 -16.52
N VAL A 659 -38.63 7.13 -16.28
CA VAL A 659 -38.53 8.22 -17.29
C VAL A 659 -38.66 9.63 -16.64
N TYR A 660 -37.85 10.56 -17.16
CA TYR A 660 -37.74 12.03 -17.01
C TYR A 660 -39.04 12.86 -16.83
N ASN A 661 -38.98 13.95 -16.04
CA ASN A 661 -39.15 15.34 -16.55
C ASN A 661 -38.92 16.49 -15.55
N TYR A 662 -38.51 17.62 -16.12
CA TYR A 662 -38.20 18.97 -15.61
C TYR A 662 -39.29 19.68 -14.77
N ARG A 663 -38.89 20.46 -13.74
CA ARG A 663 -39.03 21.96 -13.68
C ARG A 663 -38.60 22.60 -12.34
N ASN A 664 -37.98 23.78 -12.50
CA ASN A 664 -37.66 24.87 -11.56
C ASN A 664 -38.61 25.12 -10.37
N SER A 665 -38.05 25.55 -9.21
CA SER A 665 -38.06 26.97 -8.78
C SER A 665 -37.53 27.20 -7.34
N ASN A 666 -36.60 28.16 -7.22
CA ASN A 666 -36.41 29.24 -6.23
C ASN A 666 -36.40 29.02 -4.70
N PHE A 667 -35.41 29.70 -4.07
CA PHE A 667 -35.41 30.49 -2.82
C PHE A 667 -36.28 29.98 -1.64
N ASP A 668 -35.80 29.83 -0.40
CA ASP A 668 -35.30 30.94 0.40
C ASP A 668 -34.61 30.46 1.70
N SER A 669 -33.96 31.44 2.31
CA SER A 669 -33.17 31.57 3.53
C SER A 669 -33.90 31.24 4.84
N GLY A 670 -33.15 30.92 5.91
CA GLY A 670 -33.59 31.20 7.29
C GLY A 670 -33.18 30.17 8.34
N GLY A 671 -32.34 30.58 9.30
CA GLY A 671 -31.96 29.79 10.48
C GLY A 671 -32.97 29.83 11.62
N GLY A 672 -32.74 29.01 12.66
CA GLY A 672 -33.48 29.05 13.91
C GLY A 672 -33.38 27.74 14.70
N SER A 673 -33.19 27.84 16.01
CA SER A 673 -32.72 26.80 16.94
C SER A 673 -33.81 25.85 17.46
N SER A 674 -33.31 24.72 18.01
CA SER A 674 -33.79 24.01 19.21
C SER A 674 -35.26 23.55 19.29
N SER A 675 -35.46 22.23 19.23
CA SER A 675 -36.31 21.51 20.20
C SER A 675 -36.04 20.00 20.15
N GLN A 676 -35.96 19.40 21.34
CA GLN A 676 -35.90 17.96 21.56
C GLN A 676 -37.18 17.29 21.08
N ALA A 677 -37.06 16.19 20.35
CA ALA A 677 -38.13 15.22 20.16
C ALA A 677 -37.53 13.81 20.07
N ASN A 678 -37.93 12.94 21.01
CA ASN A 678 -37.65 11.52 21.04
C ASN A 678 -38.25 10.83 19.81
N LEU A 679 -37.45 10.03 19.09
CA LEU A 679 -37.91 9.07 18.09
C LEU A 679 -37.69 7.64 18.60
N PRO A 680 -38.65 6.72 18.38
CA PRO A 680 -38.53 5.33 18.82
C PRO A 680 -37.55 4.56 17.94
N GLY A 681 -36.80 3.67 18.58
CA GLY A 681 -35.79 2.82 17.96
C GLY A 681 -36.37 1.85 16.92
N PHE A 682 -35.65 1.74 15.81
CA PHE A 682 -35.80 0.70 14.80
C PHE A 682 -35.11 -0.58 15.32
N ASP A 683 -35.87 -1.66 15.51
CA ASP A 683 -35.35 -2.98 15.93
C ASP A 683 -35.18 -3.89 14.69
N PRO A 684 -33.94 -4.17 14.25
CA PRO A 684 -33.67 -4.97 13.06
C PRO A 684 -33.77 -6.50 13.29
N PHE A 685 -34.21 -6.99 14.47
CA PHE A 685 -34.24 -8.42 14.80
C PHE A 685 -35.64 -9.02 14.99
N ALA A 686 -36.69 -8.34 14.50
CA ALA A 686 -38.07 -8.82 14.60
C ALA A 686 -38.37 -10.17 13.89
N GLN A 687 -37.43 -10.75 13.13
CA GLN A 687 -37.60 -12.03 12.43
C GLN A 687 -37.01 -13.26 13.15
N PHE A 688 -36.51 -13.13 14.38
CA PHE A 688 -35.98 -14.26 15.16
C PHE A 688 -36.60 -14.36 16.57
N LYS A 689 -37.92 -14.23 16.68
CA LYS A 689 -38.67 -14.58 17.91
C LYS A 689 -39.42 -15.90 17.74
#